data_AF-G2WGU4-F1
#
_entry.id   AF-G2WGU4-F1
#
_cell.length_a   1.000
_cell.length_b   1.000
_cell.length_c   1.000
_cell.angle_alpha   90.00
_cell.angle_beta   90.00
_cell.angle_gamma   90.00
#
_symmetry.space_group_name_H-M   'P 1'
#
loop_
_entity.id
_entity.type
_entity.pdbx_description
1 polymer ?
#
loop_
_entity_poly.entity_id
_entity_poly.type
_entity_poly.pdbx_seq_one_letter_code
_entity_poly.pdbx_strand_id
1 'polypeptide(L)'
;MILISGYCLLVYSVILPVLISASKLCDLAGLQRLNKNLKVDTESLTKYQWIAGQLEQNCMTADPASENMSDVIQLANQIYYKIGLIQLSNDQHLRAINTFEKIVFNETYKGSFGKLAEKRLQELYIDFGMWDKVHQKDDQYAKYLSLNETIRNKISSKDVSVEEDISELLRITPYDVNVLSTHIDVLFHKLAEEIDVSLAAAIILDYETILDKHLASLSIDTRLSIHYVISVLQTFVLNSDASFNIRKCLSIDMDYDKCKKLSLTISKLNKVNPSKRQILDPATYAFENEKFRSWDRIIEFYLKDKKPFITPMKILNKDTNFKNNYFFLEEIIKQLIEDVQLSRPLAKNLFEDPPITDGFDKPKSYYHTDYLVYIDSILCQASSMSPDVKRAKLAAPFCKKSLRHSLTLETWKHYQDAKSEQKPLPETVLSDVWNSNPHLLMYMVNSILNKSRSKPHSQFKKQLYDQINKIFQDNGLSESTNPYVMKNFRLLQKQLQTYKEHKHRNFNQQYFQQQQQQQQHQRHQAPPAAPNYDPKKDYYKILGVSPSATSKEIRKAYLNLTKKYHPDKIKANHNDKQESIHETMSQINEAYETLSDDDKRKEYDLSRSNPRRNTFPQGPRQNNMFKNPGSGFPFGNGFKMNFGL
;
A
#
# COMPACT_ATOMS: atom_id res chain seq x y z
N MET A 1 54.98 -25.25 82.80
CA MET A 1 54.41 -24.82 81.51
C MET A 1 53.07 -25.50 81.18
N ILE A 2 52.19 -25.78 82.17
CA ILE A 2 50.81 -26.29 81.89
C ILE A 2 49.74 -25.54 82.71
N LEU A 3 50.09 -24.82 83.78
CA LEU A 3 49.12 -24.14 84.65
C LEU A 3 48.72 -22.72 84.24
N ILE A 4 49.35 -22.11 83.22
CA ILE A 4 49.01 -20.75 82.74
C ILE A 4 48.06 -20.80 81.51
N SER A 5 47.92 -21.97 80.87
CA SER A 5 47.05 -22.15 79.69
C SER A 5 45.57 -22.40 80.03
N GLY A 6 45.25 -22.77 81.27
CA GLY A 6 43.86 -23.07 81.69
C GLY A 6 43.04 -21.83 82.06
N TYR A 7 43.69 -20.79 82.58
CA TYR A 7 43.00 -19.56 83.00
C TYR A 7 42.58 -18.67 81.82
N CYS A 8 43.33 -18.67 80.71
CA CYS A 8 42.92 -17.93 79.50
C CYS A 8 41.71 -18.54 78.78
N LEU A 9 41.53 -19.87 78.84
CA LEU A 9 40.41 -20.55 78.17
C LEU A 9 39.09 -20.46 78.95
N LEU A 10 39.12 -20.46 80.29
CA LEU A 10 37.93 -20.26 81.12
C LEU A 10 37.45 -18.81 81.13
N VAL A 11 38.37 -17.84 81.02
CA VAL A 11 38.00 -16.42 80.88
C VAL A 11 37.41 -16.15 79.49
N TYR A 12 37.90 -16.82 78.43
CA TYR A 12 37.29 -16.72 77.10
C TYR A 12 35.95 -17.47 76.99
N SER A 13 35.74 -18.62 77.64
CA SER A 13 34.46 -19.35 77.52
C SER A 13 33.33 -18.80 78.38
N VAL A 14 33.63 -17.97 79.39
CA VAL A 14 32.62 -17.36 80.27
C VAL A 14 32.44 -15.86 80.01
N ILE A 15 33.41 -15.17 79.39
CA ILE A 15 33.26 -13.74 79.04
C ILE A 15 32.81 -13.54 77.58
N LEU A 16 32.99 -14.50 76.66
CA LEU A 16 32.38 -14.39 75.32
C LEU A 16 30.85 -14.55 75.30
N PRO A 17 30.19 -15.35 76.17
CA PRO A 17 28.73 -15.34 76.23
C PRO A 17 28.18 -14.11 76.97
N VAL A 18 28.98 -13.42 77.77
CA VAL A 18 28.55 -12.21 78.53
C VAL A 18 28.74 -10.92 77.71
N LEU A 19 29.42 -10.97 76.56
CA LEU A 19 29.48 -9.88 75.58
C LEU A 19 28.71 -10.17 74.27
N ILE A 20 28.00 -11.29 74.17
CA ILE A 20 27.05 -11.59 73.06
C ILE A 20 25.58 -11.54 73.55
N SER A 21 25.35 -10.91 74.70
CA SER A 21 24.04 -10.37 75.06
C SER A 21 24.12 -8.84 75.16
N ALA A 22 24.75 -8.19 74.17
CA ALA A 22 24.31 -6.86 73.83
C ALA A 22 22.87 -7.02 73.33
N SER A 23 21.91 -6.75 74.22
CA SER A 23 20.54 -6.49 73.82
C SER A 23 20.63 -5.55 72.61
N LYS A 24 20.23 -6.04 71.44
CA LYS A 24 20.06 -5.23 70.24
C LYS A 24 19.00 -4.20 70.56
N LEU A 25 19.42 -3.09 71.16
CA LEU A 25 18.55 -2.02 71.59
C LEU A 25 17.93 -1.41 70.32
N CYS A 26 16.61 -1.47 70.24
CA CYS A 26 15.84 -0.80 69.20
C CYS A 26 16.10 0.73 69.27
N ASP A 27 16.86 1.29 68.31
CA ASP A 27 17.02 2.73 68.14
C ASP A 27 15.84 3.32 67.34
N LEU A 28 14.65 3.30 67.95
CA LEU A 28 13.43 3.77 67.29
C LEU A 28 13.52 5.25 66.89
N ALA A 29 14.09 6.09 67.75
CA ALA A 29 14.21 7.53 67.51
C ALA A 29 15.16 7.84 66.34
N GLY A 30 16.28 7.12 66.21
CA GLY A 30 17.17 7.21 65.06
C GLY A 30 16.48 6.82 63.75
N LEU A 31 15.73 5.72 63.76
CA LEU A 31 14.98 5.25 62.59
C LEU A 31 13.87 6.23 62.17
N GLN A 32 13.16 6.85 63.13
CA GLN A 32 12.17 7.90 62.84
C GLN A 32 12.81 9.13 62.16
N ARG A 33 13.97 9.59 62.65
CA ARG A 33 14.69 10.72 62.04
C ARG A 33 15.15 10.42 60.62
N LEU A 34 15.68 9.21 60.39
CA LEU A 34 16.08 8.76 59.06
C LEU A 34 14.88 8.75 58.10
N ASN A 35 13.75 8.16 58.52
CA ASN A 35 12.52 8.12 57.74
C ASN A 35 11.97 9.51 57.36
N LYS A 36 12.12 10.51 58.25
CA LYS A 36 11.67 11.89 58.00
C LYS A 36 12.50 12.59 56.92
N ASN A 37 13.79 12.25 56.83
CA ASN A 37 14.73 12.88 55.89
C ASN A 37 14.80 12.16 54.54
N LEU A 38 14.27 10.94 54.45
CA LEU A 38 14.22 10.19 53.19
C LEU A 38 13.08 10.66 52.30
N LYS A 39 13.40 10.90 51.03
CA LYS A 39 12.40 11.12 49.97
C LYS A 39 11.73 9.80 49.61
N VAL A 40 10.57 9.87 48.96
CA VAL A 40 9.88 8.67 48.43
C VAL A 40 10.21 8.58 46.95
N ASP A 41 11.36 7.97 46.66
CA ASP A 41 11.90 7.78 45.31
C ASP A 41 12.62 6.43 45.20
N THR A 42 12.93 6.04 43.96
CA THR A 42 13.58 4.75 43.67
C THR A 42 14.97 4.63 44.30
N GLU A 43 15.72 5.73 44.43
CA GLU A 43 17.05 5.74 45.07
C GLU A 43 16.99 5.42 46.57
N SER A 44 15.87 5.78 47.21
CA SER A 44 15.66 5.55 48.64
C SER A 44 15.14 4.14 48.98
N LEU A 45 14.79 3.31 47.99
CA LEU A 45 14.18 1.99 48.21
C LEU A 45 15.04 1.09 49.11
N THR A 46 16.34 1.00 48.85
CA THR A 46 17.26 0.17 49.63
C THR A 46 17.40 0.65 51.07
N LYS A 47 17.35 1.97 51.28
CA LYS A 47 17.38 2.59 52.62
C LYS A 47 16.09 2.30 53.40
N TYR A 48 14.93 2.38 52.75
CA TYR A 48 13.67 1.98 53.40
C TYR A 48 13.62 0.49 53.72
N GLN A 49 14.08 -0.37 52.81
CA GLN A 49 14.19 -1.81 53.05
C GLN A 49 15.14 -2.12 54.22
N TRP A 50 16.24 -1.38 54.34
CA TRP A 50 17.14 -1.49 55.47
C TRP A 50 16.47 -1.06 56.78
N ILE A 51 15.76 0.07 56.81
CA ILE A 51 14.99 0.52 57.99
C ILE A 51 13.95 -0.53 58.39
N ALA A 52 13.20 -1.08 57.43
CA ALA A 52 12.22 -2.14 57.68
C ALA A 52 12.88 -3.37 58.31
N GLY A 53 14.04 -3.81 57.79
CA GLY A 53 14.80 -4.92 58.37
C GLY A 53 15.29 -4.66 59.79
N GLN A 54 15.71 -3.41 60.11
CA GLN A 54 16.07 -3.04 61.49
C GLN A 54 14.86 -3.10 62.44
N LEU A 55 13.69 -2.67 61.99
CA LEU A 55 12.46 -2.75 62.77
C LEU A 55 12.05 -4.20 63.04
N GLU A 56 12.03 -5.05 62.00
CA GLU A 56 11.68 -6.47 62.11
C GLU A 56 12.65 -7.22 63.06
N GLN A 57 13.95 -7.00 62.92
CA GLN A 57 14.97 -7.80 63.63
C GLN A 57 15.26 -7.34 65.05
N ASN A 58 15.16 -6.03 65.33
CA ASN A 58 15.66 -5.45 66.58
C ASN A 58 14.55 -4.79 67.42
N CYS A 59 13.39 -4.46 66.85
CA CYS A 59 12.33 -3.71 67.53
C CYS A 59 11.05 -4.55 67.77
N MET A 60 10.75 -5.53 66.93
CA MET A 60 9.53 -6.34 67.02
C MET A 60 9.64 -7.54 68.01
N THR A 61 10.59 -7.53 68.94
CA THR A 61 10.98 -8.70 69.76
C THR A 61 10.44 -8.73 71.20
N ALA A 62 9.49 -7.88 71.61
CA ALA A 62 8.97 -7.91 72.99
C ALA A 62 7.49 -7.53 73.08
N ASP A 63 6.71 -8.37 73.76
CA ASP A 63 5.34 -8.19 74.27
C ASP A 63 4.45 -7.12 73.57
N PRO A 64 3.43 -7.53 72.79
CA PRO A 64 2.49 -6.64 72.10
C PRO A 64 1.75 -5.64 73.00
N ALA A 65 1.76 -5.85 74.33
CA ALA A 65 1.12 -4.99 75.31
C ALA A 65 1.98 -3.80 75.81
N SER A 66 3.23 -3.66 75.34
CA SER A 66 4.10 -2.56 75.74
C SER A 66 3.78 -1.25 74.99
N GLU A 67 3.77 -0.10 75.68
CA GLU A 67 3.47 1.22 75.10
C GLU A 67 4.37 1.56 73.90
N ASN A 68 5.62 1.07 73.89
CA ASN A 68 6.58 1.31 72.80
C ASN A 68 6.26 0.55 71.50
N MET A 69 5.51 -0.57 71.56
CA MET A 69 5.22 -1.38 70.37
C MET A 69 4.27 -0.66 69.40
N SER A 70 3.40 0.21 69.91
CA SER A 70 2.51 1.03 69.07
C SER A 70 3.31 1.92 68.11
N ASP A 71 4.33 2.61 68.61
CA ASP A 71 5.17 3.50 67.79
C ASP A 71 6.03 2.72 66.80
N VAL A 72 6.50 1.53 67.18
CA VAL A 72 7.23 0.61 66.28
C VAL A 72 6.32 0.17 65.13
N ILE A 73 5.08 -0.24 65.42
CA ILE A 73 4.11 -0.68 64.41
C ILE A 73 3.70 0.50 63.51
N GLN A 74 3.46 1.68 64.06
CA GLN A 74 3.11 2.86 63.27
C GLN A 74 4.23 3.26 62.31
N LEU A 75 5.49 3.26 62.77
CA LEU A 75 6.64 3.52 61.92
C LEU A 75 6.80 2.42 60.86
N ALA A 76 6.67 1.15 61.22
CA ALA A 76 6.72 0.04 60.28
C ALA A 76 5.66 0.17 59.19
N ASN A 77 4.41 0.46 59.56
CA ASN A 77 3.31 0.70 58.62
C ASN A 77 3.62 1.86 57.66
N GLN A 78 4.18 2.97 58.17
CA GLN A 78 4.61 4.08 57.33
C GLN A 78 5.73 3.68 56.36
N ILE A 79 6.72 2.91 56.81
CA ILE A 79 7.86 2.46 56.01
C ILE A 79 7.39 1.49 54.92
N TYR A 80 6.62 0.46 55.25
CA TYR A 80 6.08 -0.49 54.27
C TYR A 80 5.20 0.20 53.24
N TYR A 81 4.36 1.14 53.67
CA TYR A 81 3.56 1.91 52.73
C TYR A 81 4.42 2.69 51.74
N LYS A 82 5.47 3.36 52.20
CA LYS A 82 6.43 4.07 51.32
C LYS A 82 7.17 3.12 50.38
N ILE A 83 7.62 1.95 50.87
CA ILE A 83 8.25 0.91 50.03
C ILE A 83 7.28 0.46 48.93
N GLY A 84 6.03 0.15 49.30
CA GLY A 84 5.01 -0.28 48.36
C GLY A 84 4.71 0.78 47.29
N LEU A 85 4.64 2.07 47.67
CA LEU A 85 4.50 3.17 46.70
C LEU A 85 5.67 3.23 45.71
N ILE A 86 6.91 3.09 46.20
CA ILE A 86 8.10 3.08 45.33
C ILE A 86 8.09 1.85 44.42
N GLN A 87 7.62 0.70 44.90
CA GLN A 87 7.49 -0.50 44.07
C GLN A 87 6.43 -0.31 42.98
N LEU A 88 5.26 0.27 43.31
CA LEU A 88 4.23 0.61 42.32
C LEU A 88 4.75 1.61 41.27
N SER A 89 5.50 2.64 41.68
CA SER A 89 6.09 3.59 40.71
C SER A 89 7.14 2.95 39.80
N ASN A 90 7.69 1.80 40.18
CA ASN A 90 8.62 1.00 39.37
C ASN A 90 7.93 -0.20 38.70
N ASP A 91 6.59 -0.19 38.60
CA ASP A 91 5.76 -1.24 37.99
C ASP A 91 5.80 -2.62 38.69
N GLN A 92 6.36 -2.71 39.90
CA GLN A 92 6.55 -3.96 40.65
C GLN A 92 5.31 -4.32 41.50
N HIS A 93 4.17 -4.51 40.84
CA HIS A 93 2.86 -4.68 41.47
C HIS A 93 2.80 -5.85 42.47
N LEU A 94 3.22 -7.06 42.08
CA LEU A 94 3.22 -8.22 43.00
C LEU A 94 4.13 -8.01 44.22
N ARG A 95 5.25 -7.29 44.07
CA ARG A 95 6.12 -6.95 45.21
C ARG A 95 5.47 -5.91 46.11
N ALA A 96 4.74 -4.96 45.54
CA ALA A 96 3.96 -3.98 46.27
C ALA A 96 2.84 -4.65 47.07
N ILE A 97 2.11 -5.61 46.49
CA ILE A 97 1.12 -6.43 47.19
C ILE A 97 1.75 -7.10 48.41
N ASN A 98 2.82 -7.87 48.22
CA ASN A 98 3.52 -8.55 49.31
C ASN A 98 4.02 -7.57 50.40
N THR A 99 4.37 -6.34 50.01
CA THR A 99 4.84 -5.31 50.95
C THR A 99 3.67 -4.68 51.71
N PHE A 100 2.54 -4.41 51.05
CA PHE A 100 1.34 -3.89 51.71
C PHE A 100 0.70 -4.94 52.63
N GLU A 101 0.78 -6.23 52.29
CA GLU A 101 0.31 -7.33 53.16
C GLU A 101 1.06 -7.42 54.50
N LYS A 102 2.29 -6.88 54.59
CA LYS A 102 3.04 -6.79 55.85
C LYS A 102 2.51 -5.72 56.81
N ILE A 103 1.65 -4.81 56.35
CA ILE A 103 1.11 -3.72 57.17
C ILE A 103 0.07 -4.27 58.13
N VAL A 104 0.13 -3.85 59.39
CA VAL A 104 -0.82 -4.30 60.42
C VAL A 104 -2.09 -3.44 60.34
N PHE A 105 -3.24 -4.08 60.07
CA PHE A 105 -4.53 -3.40 59.84
C PHE A 105 -5.48 -3.36 61.06
N ASN A 106 -5.05 -3.85 62.23
CA ASN A 106 -5.89 -3.93 63.43
C ASN A 106 -6.33 -2.53 63.93
N GLU A 107 -7.54 -2.38 64.48
CA GLU A 107 -8.14 -1.08 64.85
C GLU A 107 -7.24 -0.24 65.76
N THR A 108 -6.49 -0.87 66.66
CA THR A 108 -5.55 -0.23 67.58
C THR A 108 -4.36 0.45 66.86
N TYR A 109 -3.97 -0.06 65.69
CA TYR A 109 -2.78 0.37 64.95
C TYR A 109 -3.11 0.89 63.54
N LYS A 110 -4.41 0.98 63.20
CA LYS A 110 -4.95 1.44 61.91
C LYS A 110 -4.83 2.96 61.78
N GLY A 111 -3.59 3.43 61.66
CA GLY A 111 -3.26 4.82 61.31
C GLY A 111 -3.66 5.16 59.86
N SER A 112 -3.38 6.40 59.45
CA SER A 112 -3.66 6.89 58.08
C SER A 112 -3.03 6.00 57.00
N PHE A 113 -1.79 5.54 57.21
CA PHE A 113 -1.08 4.67 56.27
C PHE A 113 -1.70 3.27 56.15
N GLY A 114 -2.24 2.72 57.25
CA GLY A 114 -2.94 1.44 57.22
C GLY A 114 -4.20 1.50 56.34
N LYS A 115 -5.03 2.54 56.50
CA LYS A 115 -6.22 2.76 55.65
C LYS A 115 -5.86 2.97 54.18
N LEU A 116 -4.81 3.74 53.91
CA LEU A 116 -4.33 4.00 52.55
C LEU A 116 -3.74 2.77 51.87
N ALA A 117 -3.05 1.91 52.63
CA ALA A 117 -2.53 0.65 52.16
C ALA A 117 -3.65 -0.34 51.88
N GLU A 118 -4.61 -0.47 52.79
CA GLU A 118 -5.76 -1.37 52.64
C GLU A 118 -6.55 -1.03 51.37
N LYS A 119 -6.87 0.25 51.15
CA LYS A 119 -7.56 0.69 49.93
C LYS A 119 -6.81 0.26 48.65
N ARG A 120 -5.50 0.51 48.58
CA ARG A 120 -4.68 0.11 47.42
C ARG A 120 -4.59 -1.39 47.25
N LEU A 121 -4.49 -2.11 48.36
CA LEU A 121 -4.39 -3.56 48.35
C LEU A 121 -5.67 -4.19 47.79
N GLN A 122 -6.84 -3.64 48.14
CA GLN A 122 -8.12 -4.04 47.56
C GLN A 122 -8.19 -3.77 46.06
N GLU A 123 -7.74 -2.60 45.59
CA GLU A 123 -7.64 -2.27 44.15
C GLU A 123 -6.71 -3.27 43.42
N LEU A 124 -5.53 -3.54 43.97
CA LEU A 124 -4.56 -4.48 43.41
C LEU A 124 -5.07 -5.92 43.40
N TYR A 125 -5.80 -6.35 44.43
CA TYR A 125 -6.40 -7.68 44.44
C TYR A 125 -7.42 -7.84 43.32
N ILE A 126 -8.23 -6.81 43.05
CA ILE A 126 -9.17 -6.82 41.92
C ILE A 126 -8.38 -6.90 40.61
N ASP A 127 -7.38 -6.04 40.41
CA ASP A 127 -6.61 -6.01 39.16
C ASP A 127 -5.98 -7.38 38.81
N PHE A 128 -5.49 -8.10 39.83
CA PHE A 128 -4.87 -9.42 39.70
C PHE A 128 -5.84 -10.61 39.80
N GLY A 129 -7.14 -10.36 39.99
CA GLY A 129 -8.14 -11.42 40.14
C GLY A 129 -8.07 -12.20 41.46
N MET A 130 -7.42 -11.66 42.50
CA MET A 130 -7.30 -12.25 43.85
C MET A 130 -8.57 -12.05 44.69
N TRP A 131 -9.72 -12.47 44.15
CA TRP A 131 -11.04 -12.22 44.72
C TRP A 131 -11.32 -12.86 46.08
N ASP A 132 -10.51 -13.85 46.48
CA ASP A 132 -10.52 -14.45 47.81
C ASP A 132 -10.03 -13.47 48.90
N LYS A 133 -9.20 -12.50 48.52
CA LYS A 133 -8.64 -11.48 49.43
C LYS A 133 -9.41 -10.16 49.42
N VAL A 134 -10.41 -10.03 48.56
CA VAL A 134 -11.24 -8.81 48.47
C VAL A 134 -12.30 -8.83 49.59
N HIS A 135 -12.28 -7.81 50.44
CA HIS A 135 -13.16 -7.71 51.61
C HIS A 135 -14.61 -7.40 51.21
N GLN A 136 -14.81 -6.43 50.32
CA GLN A 136 -16.13 -5.98 49.92
C GLN A 136 -16.41 -6.39 48.47
N LYS A 137 -17.34 -7.32 48.32
CA LYS A 137 -17.75 -7.88 47.02
C LYS A 137 -18.89 -7.04 46.45
N ASP A 138 -18.51 -5.94 45.78
CA ASP A 138 -19.43 -4.99 45.17
C ASP A 138 -19.96 -5.47 43.80
N ASP A 139 -20.72 -4.60 43.11
CA ASP A 139 -21.29 -4.86 41.78
C ASP A 139 -20.25 -5.36 40.76
N GLN A 140 -19.00 -4.92 40.87
CA GLN A 140 -17.90 -5.39 40.02
C GLN A 140 -17.62 -6.88 40.19
N TYR A 141 -17.67 -7.41 41.42
CA TYR A 141 -17.49 -8.83 41.68
C TYR A 141 -18.67 -9.65 41.15
N ALA A 142 -19.90 -9.15 41.31
CA ALA A 142 -21.09 -9.78 40.74
C ALA A 142 -21.01 -9.84 39.20
N LYS A 143 -20.56 -8.75 38.56
CA LYS A 143 -20.31 -8.70 37.12
C LYS A 143 -19.20 -9.66 36.70
N TYR A 144 -18.09 -9.73 37.43
CA TYR A 144 -17.01 -10.69 37.20
C TYR A 144 -17.51 -12.14 37.22
N LEU A 145 -18.29 -12.52 38.23
CA LEU A 145 -18.85 -13.88 38.34
C LEU A 145 -19.78 -14.21 37.16
N SER A 146 -20.70 -13.29 36.84
CA SER A 146 -21.64 -13.46 35.73
C SER A 146 -20.93 -13.59 34.38
N LEU A 147 -19.92 -12.76 34.11
CA LEU A 147 -19.11 -12.85 32.89
C LEU A 147 -18.32 -14.15 32.83
N ASN A 148 -17.65 -14.53 33.93
CA ASN A 148 -16.86 -15.76 33.98
C ASN A 148 -17.72 -17.02 33.79
N GLU A 149 -18.95 -17.04 34.32
CA GLU A 149 -19.91 -18.12 34.07
C GLU A 149 -20.36 -18.14 32.61
N THR A 150 -20.66 -16.97 32.03
CA THR A 150 -21.03 -16.83 30.61
C THR A 150 -19.91 -17.34 29.70
N ILE A 151 -18.67 -16.92 29.96
CA ILE A 151 -17.47 -17.35 29.23
C ILE A 151 -17.31 -18.87 29.33
N ARG A 152 -17.41 -19.45 30.53
CA ARG A 152 -17.32 -20.91 30.72
C ARG A 152 -18.40 -21.66 29.95
N ASN A 153 -19.63 -21.19 29.98
CA ASN A 153 -20.74 -21.81 29.25
C ASN A 153 -20.52 -21.76 27.74
N LYS A 154 -20.11 -20.59 27.22
CA LYS A 154 -19.82 -20.42 25.79
C LYS A 154 -18.63 -21.26 25.32
N ILE A 155 -17.55 -21.32 26.09
CA ILE A 155 -16.40 -22.22 25.80
C ILE A 155 -16.87 -23.67 25.78
N SER A 156 -17.70 -24.08 26.74
CA SER A 156 -18.24 -25.45 26.80
C SER A 156 -19.14 -25.77 25.61
N SER A 157 -19.87 -24.79 25.08
CA SER A 157 -20.66 -24.93 23.85
C SER A 157 -19.85 -24.73 22.56
N LYS A 158 -18.51 -24.61 22.64
CA LYS A 158 -17.61 -24.31 21.51
C LYS A 158 -18.00 -23.04 20.73
N ASP A 159 -18.59 -22.06 21.41
CA ASP A 159 -18.92 -20.76 20.84
C ASP A 159 -17.66 -19.88 20.83
N VAL A 160 -17.30 -19.35 19.66
CA VAL A 160 -16.10 -18.52 19.44
C VAL A 160 -16.39 -17.03 19.65
N SER A 161 -17.66 -16.65 19.89
CA SER A 161 -18.10 -15.28 20.22
C SER A 161 -17.81 -14.85 21.68
N VAL A 162 -16.75 -15.41 22.27
CA VAL A 162 -16.37 -15.23 23.68
C VAL A 162 -15.38 -14.07 23.87
N GLU A 163 -14.72 -13.63 22.80
CA GLU A 163 -13.69 -12.58 22.84
C GLU A 163 -14.18 -11.27 23.46
N GLU A 164 -15.42 -10.84 23.14
CA GLU A 164 -16.00 -9.61 23.69
C GLU A 164 -16.23 -9.71 25.21
N ASP A 165 -16.71 -10.86 25.68
CA ASP A 165 -16.93 -11.10 27.11
C ASP A 165 -15.60 -11.16 27.87
N ILE A 166 -14.57 -11.79 27.29
CA ILE A 166 -13.23 -11.83 27.87
C ILE A 166 -12.61 -10.43 27.90
N SER A 167 -12.78 -9.65 26.82
CA SER A 167 -12.32 -8.26 26.77
C SER A 167 -12.97 -7.40 27.86
N GLU A 168 -14.26 -7.59 28.12
CA GLU A 168 -14.95 -6.93 29.22
C GLU A 168 -14.46 -7.43 30.58
N LEU A 169 -14.13 -8.72 30.71
CA LEU A 169 -13.53 -9.28 31.93
C LEU A 169 -12.14 -8.69 32.20
N LEU A 170 -11.31 -8.52 31.17
CA LEU A 170 -9.99 -7.89 31.24
C LEU A 170 -10.08 -6.39 31.61
N ARG A 171 -11.22 -5.72 31.39
CA ARG A 171 -11.43 -4.36 31.92
C ARG A 171 -11.66 -4.35 33.43
N ILE A 172 -12.11 -5.46 34.01
CA ILE A 172 -12.33 -5.59 35.46
C ILE A 172 -11.05 -6.11 36.15
N THR A 173 -10.42 -7.15 35.59
CA THR A 173 -9.24 -7.81 36.16
C THR A 173 -8.11 -7.90 35.12
N PRO A 174 -7.48 -6.76 34.75
CA PRO A 174 -6.54 -6.68 33.63
C PRO A 174 -5.28 -7.52 33.78
N TYR A 175 -4.90 -7.89 35.00
CA TYR A 175 -3.68 -8.65 35.29
C TYR A 175 -3.95 -10.06 35.79
N ASP A 176 -5.19 -10.58 35.69
CA ASP A 176 -5.44 -11.99 36.00
C ASP A 176 -4.83 -12.89 34.92
N VAL A 177 -3.80 -13.66 35.32
CA VAL A 177 -3.07 -14.58 34.43
C VAL A 177 -3.99 -15.64 33.81
N ASN A 178 -5.04 -16.07 34.53
CA ASN A 178 -5.98 -17.06 34.00
C ASN A 178 -6.87 -16.50 32.92
N VAL A 179 -7.30 -15.24 33.06
CA VAL A 179 -8.11 -14.55 32.08
C VAL A 179 -7.27 -14.25 30.84
N LEU A 180 -6.05 -13.71 31.02
CA LEU A 180 -5.10 -13.47 29.92
C LEU A 180 -4.75 -14.75 29.17
N SER A 181 -4.45 -15.85 29.87
CA SER A 181 -4.21 -17.18 29.27
C SER A 181 -5.41 -17.66 28.45
N THR A 182 -6.63 -17.46 28.96
CA THR A 182 -7.87 -17.82 28.26
C THR A 182 -8.08 -16.96 27.01
N HIS A 183 -7.80 -15.65 27.10
CA HIS A 183 -7.87 -14.74 25.97
C HIS A 183 -6.90 -15.13 24.85
N ILE A 184 -5.64 -15.39 25.21
CA ILE A 184 -4.59 -15.84 24.29
C ILE A 184 -5.01 -17.12 23.56
N ASP A 185 -5.60 -18.10 24.27
CA ASP A 185 -6.07 -19.35 23.64
C ASP A 185 -7.19 -19.09 22.61
N VAL A 186 -8.16 -18.23 22.93
CA VAL A 186 -9.23 -17.82 22.00
C VAL A 186 -8.64 -17.09 20.79
N LEU A 187 -7.70 -16.16 21.01
CA LEU A 187 -7.06 -15.40 19.95
C LEU A 187 -6.22 -16.29 19.03
N PHE A 188 -5.49 -17.28 19.57
CA PHE A 188 -4.75 -18.24 18.75
C PHE A 188 -5.67 -19.13 17.94
N HIS A 189 -6.82 -19.54 18.49
CA HIS A 189 -7.83 -20.28 17.74
C HIS A 189 -8.33 -19.47 16.55
N LYS A 190 -8.69 -18.19 16.75
CA LYS A 190 -9.07 -17.28 15.65
C LYS A 190 -7.95 -17.06 14.65
N LEU A 191 -6.72 -16.85 15.12
CA LEU A 191 -5.53 -16.70 14.27
C LEU A 191 -5.29 -17.96 13.42
N ALA A 192 -5.67 -19.15 13.92
CA ALA A 192 -5.58 -20.40 13.20
C ALA A 192 -6.58 -20.50 12.03
N GLU A 193 -7.69 -19.77 12.08
CA GLU A 193 -8.70 -19.67 11.01
C GLU A 193 -8.35 -18.61 9.97
N GLU A 194 -7.92 -17.42 10.41
CA GLU A 194 -7.47 -16.32 9.56
C GLU A 194 -6.27 -15.60 10.20
N ILE A 195 -5.16 -15.48 9.44
CA ILE A 195 -4.01 -14.70 9.92
C ILE A 195 -4.35 -13.22 9.81
N ASP A 196 -4.54 -12.60 10.98
CA ASP A 196 -4.85 -11.18 11.10
C ASP A 196 -3.86 -10.45 12.03
N VAL A 197 -3.51 -9.23 11.64
CA VAL A 197 -2.53 -8.38 12.32
C VAL A 197 -3.04 -7.92 13.68
N SER A 198 -4.34 -7.65 13.81
CA SER A 198 -4.93 -7.20 15.08
C SER A 198 -4.98 -8.33 16.12
N LEU A 199 -5.32 -9.55 15.69
CA LEU A 199 -5.28 -10.74 16.55
C LEU A 199 -3.86 -11.02 17.06
N ALA A 200 -2.86 -11.00 16.17
CA ALA A 200 -1.46 -11.19 16.57
C ALA A 200 -0.95 -10.09 17.51
N ALA A 201 -1.37 -8.84 17.31
CA ALA A 201 -1.04 -7.72 18.20
C ALA A 201 -1.65 -7.89 19.60
N ALA A 202 -2.92 -8.34 19.69
CA ALA A 202 -3.56 -8.62 20.97
C ALA A 202 -2.87 -9.76 21.74
N ILE A 203 -2.49 -10.84 21.07
CA ILE A 203 -1.72 -11.95 21.67
C ILE A 203 -0.39 -11.45 22.25
N ILE A 204 0.33 -10.61 21.49
CA ILE A 204 1.60 -10.04 21.95
C ILE A 204 1.38 -9.19 23.20
N LEU A 205 0.36 -8.33 23.20
CA LEU A 205 0.04 -7.45 24.33
C LEU A 205 -0.27 -8.25 25.61
N ASP A 206 -1.05 -9.32 25.50
CA ASP A 206 -1.37 -10.16 26.64
C ASP A 206 -0.13 -10.88 27.17
N TYR A 207 0.71 -11.42 26.29
CA TYR A 207 1.96 -12.05 26.71
C TYR A 207 2.96 -11.06 27.32
N GLU A 208 3.06 -9.84 26.80
CA GLU A 208 3.87 -8.76 27.39
C GLU A 208 3.33 -8.40 28.79
N THR A 209 2.01 -8.30 28.94
CA THR A 209 1.36 -8.09 30.24
C THR A 209 1.69 -9.21 31.23
N ILE A 210 1.64 -10.47 30.79
CA ILE A 210 2.03 -11.62 31.62
C ILE A 210 3.51 -11.55 32.01
N LEU A 211 4.40 -11.26 31.06
CA LEU A 211 5.84 -11.13 31.35
C LEU A 211 6.14 -9.99 32.31
N ASP A 212 5.43 -8.87 32.22
CA ASP A 212 5.64 -7.70 33.06
C ASP A 212 5.08 -7.90 34.47
N LYS A 213 3.84 -8.41 34.59
CA LYS A 213 3.13 -8.51 35.87
C LYS A 213 3.42 -9.80 36.63
N HIS A 214 3.74 -10.89 35.93
CA HIS A 214 3.88 -12.24 36.50
C HIS A 214 5.28 -12.84 36.36
N LEU A 215 6.30 -12.05 36.01
CA LEU A 215 7.66 -12.56 35.74
C LEU A 215 8.21 -13.56 36.78
N ALA A 216 7.93 -13.30 38.06
CA ALA A 216 8.44 -14.08 39.19
C ALA A 216 7.72 -15.42 39.40
N SER A 217 6.49 -15.58 38.91
CA SER A 217 5.71 -16.81 39.02
C SER A 217 5.89 -17.75 37.82
N LEU A 218 6.51 -17.27 36.73
CA LEU A 218 6.70 -18.04 35.51
C LEU A 218 7.99 -18.89 35.57
N SER A 219 7.89 -20.12 35.06
CA SER A 219 9.07 -20.97 34.84
C SER A 219 10.01 -20.37 33.77
N ILE A 220 11.29 -20.76 33.83
CA ILE A 220 12.29 -20.33 32.83
C ILE A 220 11.86 -20.75 31.42
N ASP A 221 11.38 -21.98 31.24
CA ASP A 221 10.93 -22.51 29.95
C ASP A 221 9.73 -21.75 29.39
N THR A 222 8.77 -21.39 30.26
CA THR A 222 7.61 -20.57 29.88
C THR A 222 8.07 -19.21 29.39
N ARG A 223 8.99 -18.54 30.11
CA ARG A 223 9.51 -17.22 29.75
C ARG A 223 10.25 -17.26 28.40
N LEU A 224 11.10 -18.26 28.18
CA LEU A 224 11.78 -18.49 26.90
C LEU A 224 10.79 -18.67 25.75
N SER A 225 9.75 -19.49 25.98
CA SER A 225 8.75 -19.79 24.96
C SER A 225 7.88 -18.57 24.62
N ILE A 226 7.48 -17.76 25.62
CA ILE A 226 6.74 -16.52 25.38
C ILE A 226 7.57 -15.54 24.54
N HIS A 227 8.83 -15.28 24.90
CA HIS A 227 9.68 -14.38 24.11
C HIS A 227 9.89 -14.90 22.68
N TYR A 228 10.02 -16.22 22.48
CA TYR A 228 10.09 -16.82 21.14
C TYR A 228 8.81 -16.57 20.34
N VAL A 229 7.64 -16.85 20.93
CA VAL A 229 6.32 -16.66 20.29
C VAL A 229 6.12 -15.20 19.89
N ILE A 230 6.34 -14.26 20.81
CA ILE A 230 6.28 -12.82 20.51
C ILE A 230 7.20 -12.47 19.35
N SER A 231 8.44 -12.98 19.36
CA SER A 231 9.43 -12.67 18.33
C SER A 231 9.01 -13.15 16.93
N VAL A 232 8.38 -14.32 16.84
CA VAL A 232 7.86 -14.88 15.58
C VAL A 232 6.69 -14.03 15.07
N LEU A 233 5.71 -13.73 15.93
CA LEU A 233 4.54 -12.92 15.56
C LEU A 233 4.95 -11.50 15.15
N GLN A 234 5.82 -10.84 15.95
CA GLN A 234 6.36 -9.51 15.64
C GLN A 234 7.07 -9.50 14.28
N THR A 235 7.94 -10.48 14.01
CA THR A 235 8.73 -10.50 12.76
C THR A 235 7.87 -10.88 11.56
N PHE A 236 7.21 -12.04 11.62
CA PHE A 236 6.67 -12.69 10.43
C PHE A 236 5.19 -12.46 10.21
N VAL A 237 4.42 -12.07 11.24
CA VAL A 237 3.02 -11.68 11.09
C VAL A 237 2.89 -10.17 10.97
N LEU A 238 3.46 -9.40 11.91
CA LEU A 238 3.33 -7.93 11.96
C LEU A 238 4.40 -7.15 11.17
N ASN A 239 5.48 -7.82 10.73
CA ASN A 239 6.63 -7.16 10.10
C ASN A 239 7.18 -5.97 10.92
N SER A 240 7.43 -6.24 12.20
CA SER A 240 7.90 -5.32 13.23
C SER A 240 9.19 -5.81 13.89
N ASP A 241 9.87 -4.95 14.64
CA ASP A 241 11.16 -5.29 15.25
C ASP A 241 11.01 -6.22 16.47
N ALA A 242 11.53 -7.44 16.34
CA ALA A 242 11.58 -8.44 17.41
C ALA A 242 12.88 -8.42 18.24
N SER A 243 13.80 -7.48 17.98
CA SER A 243 15.15 -7.49 18.57
C SER A 243 15.16 -7.42 20.10
N PHE A 244 14.15 -6.81 20.72
CA PHE A 244 14.01 -6.79 22.17
C PHE A 244 13.75 -8.20 22.72
N ASN A 245 12.70 -8.86 22.24
CA ASN A 245 12.28 -10.18 22.71
C ASN A 245 13.31 -11.27 22.40
N ILE A 246 13.96 -11.21 21.23
CA ILE A 246 15.07 -12.13 20.89
C ILE A 246 16.24 -11.96 21.87
N ARG A 247 16.64 -10.72 22.17
CA ARG A 247 17.72 -10.46 23.14
C ARG A 247 17.35 -10.91 24.54
N LYS A 248 16.10 -10.68 24.97
CA LYS A 248 15.60 -11.16 26.27
C LYS A 248 15.62 -12.69 26.34
N CYS A 249 15.13 -13.37 25.32
CA CYS A 249 15.18 -14.83 25.20
C CYS A 249 16.61 -15.36 25.36
N LEU A 250 17.56 -14.85 24.55
CA LEU A 250 18.96 -15.28 24.56
C LEU A 250 19.71 -14.84 25.82
N SER A 251 19.25 -13.81 26.53
CA SER A 251 19.81 -13.43 27.83
C SER A 251 19.38 -14.36 28.97
N ILE A 252 18.24 -15.02 28.82
CA ILE A 252 17.75 -16.03 29.77
C ILE A 252 18.51 -17.35 29.53
N ASP A 253 18.60 -17.78 28.27
CA ASP A 253 19.36 -18.96 27.85
C ASP A 253 19.95 -18.73 26.45
N MET A 254 21.28 -18.62 26.37
CA MET A 254 22.01 -18.39 25.12
C MET A 254 21.96 -19.59 24.16
N ASP A 255 21.74 -20.80 24.68
CA ASP A 255 21.72 -22.04 23.91
C ASP A 255 20.31 -22.48 23.51
N TYR A 256 19.29 -21.68 23.86
CA TYR A 256 17.92 -21.92 23.44
C TYR A 256 17.77 -21.90 21.90
N ASP A 257 17.73 -23.11 21.33
CA ASP A 257 17.87 -23.37 19.90
C ASP A 257 16.86 -22.60 19.04
N LYS A 258 15.61 -22.46 19.50
CA LYS A 258 14.54 -21.74 18.78
C LYS A 258 14.88 -20.27 18.57
N CYS A 259 15.23 -19.54 19.64
CA CYS A 259 15.59 -18.12 19.54
C CYS A 259 16.92 -17.90 18.79
N LYS A 260 17.88 -18.81 18.95
CA LYS A 260 19.16 -18.75 18.22
C LYS A 260 18.97 -18.89 16.71
N LYS A 261 18.19 -19.89 16.28
CA LYS A 261 17.85 -20.09 14.85
C LYS A 261 17.03 -18.94 14.29
N LEU A 262 16.05 -18.45 15.03
CA LEU A 262 15.24 -17.30 14.64
C LEU A 262 16.11 -16.04 14.43
N SER A 263 17.00 -15.76 15.38
CA SER A 263 17.95 -14.64 15.30
C SER A 263 18.86 -14.72 14.06
N LEU A 264 19.40 -15.91 13.77
CA LEU A 264 20.24 -16.14 12.58
C LEU A 264 19.46 -15.94 11.27
N THR A 265 18.21 -16.42 11.23
CA THR A 265 17.30 -16.25 10.07
C THR A 265 17.05 -14.77 9.80
N ILE A 266 16.65 -14.02 10.83
CA ILE A 266 16.37 -12.58 10.72
C ILE A 266 17.63 -11.81 10.34
N SER A 267 18.78 -12.12 10.95
CA SER A 267 20.05 -11.47 10.63
C SER A 267 20.43 -11.64 9.15
N LYS A 268 20.24 -12.83 8.58
CA LYS A 268 20.52 -13.09 7.16
C LYS A 268 19.55 -12.34 6.24
N LEU A 269 18.27 -12.29 6.59
CA LEU A 269 17.26 -11.55 5.82
C LEU A 269 17.55 -10.04 5.84
N ASN A 270 17.88 -9.47 6.99
CA ASN A 270 18.20 -8.04 7.14
C ASN A 270 19.46 -7.60 6.38
N LYS A 271 20.42 -8.53 6.13
CA LYS A 271 21.60 -8.24 5.29
C LYS A 271 21.24 -8.08 3.82
N VAL A 272 20.19 -8.75 3.36
CA VAL A 272 19.73 -8.68 1.97
C VAL A 272 18.71 -7.56 1.81
N ASN A 273 17.71 -7.52 2.69
CA ASN A 273 16.53 -6.68 2.52
C ASN A 273 16.78 -5.22 2.94
N PRO A 274 16.27 -4.24 2.17
CA PRO A 274 16.22 -2.85 2.60
C PRO A 274 15.16 -2.67 3.69
N SER A 275 15.35 -1.72 4.60
CA SER A 275 14.36 -1.47 5.66
C SER A 275 13.00 -1.05 5.08
N LYS A 276 11.91 -1.32 5.81
CA LYS A 276 10.55 -0.92 5.39
C LYS A 276 10.46 0.58 5.06
N ARG A 277 11.13 1.44 5.83
CA ARG A 277 11.18 2.89 5.57
C ARG A 277 11.80 3.24 4.21
N GLN A 278 12.87 2.55 3.81
CA GLN A 278 13.55 2.80 2.53
C GLN A 278 12.70 2.41 1.30
N ILE A 279 11.80 1.44 1.42
CA ILE A 279 10.94 0.97 0.31
C ILE A 279 9.71 1.88 0.13
N LEU A 280 9.19 2.40 1.24
CA LEU A 280 7.98 3.20 1.27
C LEU A 280 8.24 4.69 1.05
N ASP A 281 9.49 5.16 1.17
CA ASP A 281 9.83 6.57 0.99
C ASP A 281 9.77 7.01 -0.50
N PRO A 282 8.92 7.99 -0.85
CA PRO A 282 8.77 8.44 -2.24
C PRO A 282 10.01 9.14 -2.81
N ALA A 283 10.75 9.88 -1.98
CA ALA A 283 11.93 10.63 -2.43
C ALA A 283 13.08 9.67 -2.72
N THR A 284 13.32 8.70 -1.84
CA THR A 284 14.26 7.60 -2.05
C THR A 284 13.92 6.83 -3.32
N TYR A 285 12.65 6.48 -3.55
CA TYR A 285 12.26 5.75 -4.76
C TYR A 285 12.44 6.55 -6.06
N ALA A 286 12.16 7.85 -6.05
CA ALA A 286 12.16 8.69 -7.24
C ALA A 286 13.53 9.31 -7.58
N PHE A 287 14.33 9.67 -6.58
CA PHE A 287 15.49 10.55 -6.75
C PHE A 287 16.78 9.95 -6.22
N GLU A 288 16.74 9.05 -5.25
CA GLU A 288 17.96 8.44 -4.73
C GLU A 288 18.39 7.26 -5.61
N ASN A 289 19.45 7.49 -6.39
CA ASN A 289 20.26 6.43 -6.95
C ASN A 289 21.22 5.91 -5.87
N GLU A 290 20.71 5.29 -4.80
CA GLU A 290 21.61 4.82 -3.75
C GLU A 290 22.54 3.71 -4.28
N LYS A 291 23.83 4.00 -4.19
CA LYS A 291 25.00 3.11 -4.33
C LYS A 291 24.98 1.86 -3.42
N PHE A 292 23.92 1.64 -2.63
CA PHE A 292 23.99 0.82 -1.41
C PHE A 292 23.49 -0.62 -1.52
N ARG A 293 22.83 -1.02 -2.60
CA ARG A 293 22.49 -2.44 -2.82
C ARG A 293 22.02 -2.62 -4.26
N SER A 294 22.66 -3.52 -5.00
CA SER A 294 22.19 -3.85 -6.35
C SER A 294 20.86 -4.60 -6.21
N TRP A 295 19.76 -4.00 -6.67
CA TRP A 295 18.43 -4.64 -6.75
C TRP A 295 18.50 -6.00 -7.45
N ASP A 296 19.47 -6.19 -8.34
CA ASP A 296 19.77 -7.48 -8.97
C ASP A 296 20.17 -8.56 -7.96
N ARG A 297 20.92 -8.22 -6.91
CA ARG A 297 21.29 -9.17 -5.84
C ARG A 297 20.08 -9.64 -5.05
N ILE A 298 19.08 -8.79 -4.85
CA ILE A 298 17.83 -9.17 -4.19
C ILE A 298 17.05 -10.16 -5.08
N ILE A 299 16.94 -9.86 -6.37
CA ILE A 299 16.30 -10.75 -7.35
C ILE A 299 17.05 -12.08 -7.43
N GLU A 300 18.39 -12.04 -7.44
CA GLU A 300 19.22 -13.25 -7.43
C GLU A 300 18.98 -14.08 -6.18
N PHE A 301 19.09 -13.45 -5.01
CA PHE A 301 18.85 -14.10 -3.73
C PHE A 301 17.51 -14.79 -3.69
N TYR A 302 16.41 -14.07 -3.98
CA TYR A 302 15.07 -14.64 -3.82
C TYR A 302 14.65 -15.59 -4.93
N LEU A 303 15.01 -15.31 -6.19
CA LEU A 303 14.39 -15.97 -7.34
C LEU A 303 15.34 -16.87 -8.14
N LYS A 304 16.67 -16.75 -7.96
CA LYS A 304 17.66 -17.53 -8.75
C LYS A 304 18.59 -18.40 -7.94
N ASP A 305 18.90 -18.04 -6.70
CA ASP A 305 19.80 -18.83 -5.87
C ASP A 305 19.32 -20.28 -5.80
N LYS A 306 20.27 -21.21 -5.98
CA LYS A 306 20.03 -22.65 -6.00
C LYS A 306 20.27 -23.31 -4.64
N LYS A 307 20.63 -22.52 -3.63
CA LYS A 307 20.90 -23.00 -2.27
C LYS A 307 20.06 -22.20 -1.27
N PRO A 308 19.49 -22.86 -0.26
CA PRO A 308 18.75 -22.17 0.79
C PRO A 308 19.69 -21.28 1.61
N PHE A 309 19.20 -20.10 1.99
CA PHE A 309 19.97 -19.12 2.76
C PHE A 309 20.25 -19.55 4.21
N ILE A 310 19.50 -20.51 4.74
CA ILE A 310 19.73 -21.19 6.02
C ILE A 310 19.64 -22.70 5.84
N THR A 311 20.25 -23.46 6.75
CA THR A 311 20.03 -24.90 6.83
C THR A 311 18.54 -25.15 7.09
N PRO A 312 17.89 -26.05 6.34
CA PRO A 312 16.50 -26.43 6.59
C PRO A 312 16.32 -26.82 8.06
N MET A 313 15.28 -26.27 8.71
CA MET A 313 14.88 -26.77 10.03
C MET A 313 14.49 -28.25 9.89
N LYS A 314 14.64 -29.05 10.96
CA LYS A 314 14.47 -30.52 10.95
C LYS A 314 13.17 -31.05 10.31
N ILE A 315 12.19 -30.17 10.07
CA ILE A 315 10.83 -30.48 9.60
C ILE A 315 10.65 -30.23 8.08
N LEU A 316 11.54 -29.48 7.43
CA LEU A 316 11.56 -29.45 5.96
C LEU A 316 12.05 -30.82 5.50
N ASN A 317 11.11 -31.70 5.14
CA ASN A 317 11.36 -33.03 4.61
C ASN A 317 12.53 -32.93 3.61
N LYS A 318 13.51 -33.83 3.78
CA LYS A 318 14.72 -33.91 2.93
C LYS A 318 14.40 -34.00 1.43
N ASP A 319 13.16 -34.35 1.08
CA ASP A 319 12.66 -34.49 -0.29
C ASP A 319 11.95 -33.24 -0.85
N THR A 320 11.91 -32.13 -0.13
CA THR A 320 11.41 -30.86 -0.69
C THR A 320 12.39 -30.33 -1.75
N ASN A 321 11.98 -30.39 -3.01
CA ASN A 321 12.77 -29.87 -4.12
C ASN A 321 12.88 -28.34 -3.99
N PHE A 322 14.00 -27.85 -3.46
CA PHE A 322 14.28 -26.44 -3.27
C PHE A 322 14.14 -25.68 -4.60
N LYS A 323 13.15 -24.79 -4.69
CA LYS A 323 12.89 -23.99 -5.89
C LYS A 323 13.74 -22.73 -5.92
N ASN A 324 13.61 -21.90 -4.89
CA ASN A 324 14.35 -20.67 -4.67
C ASN A 324 14.11 -20.18 -3.23
N ASN A 325 14.82 -19.14 -2.80
CA ASN A 325 14.71 -18.62 -1.44
C ASN A 325 13.36 -17.97 -1.12
N TYR A 326 12.61 -17.50 -2.12
CA TYR A 326 11.26 -16.97 -1.90
C TYR A 326 10.29 -18.06 -1.40
N PHE A 327 10.17 -19.17 -2.16
CA PHE A 327 9.31 -20.29 -1.75
C PHE A 327 9.81 -20.93 -0.47
N PHE A 328 11.13 -21.02 -0.30
CA PHE A 328 11.72 -21.53 0.93
C PHE A 328 11.38 -20.67 2.16
N LEU A 329 11.37 -19.34 2.01
CA LEU A 329 10.96 -18.42 3.07
C LEU A 329 9.46 -18.55 3.38
N GLU A 330 8.61 -18.70 2.36
CA GLU A 330 7.17 -18.93 2.51
C GLU A 330 6.91 -20.19 3.36
N GLU A 331 7.59 -21.31 3.08
CA GLU A 331 7.50 -22.53 3.88
C GLU A 331 8.03 -22.36 5.31
N ILE A 332 9.13 -21.62 5.50
CA ILE A 332 9.65 -21.32 6.84
C ILE A 332 8.63 -20.53 7.66
N ILE A 333 8.03 -19.49 7.07
CA ILE A 333 7.04 -18.65 7.77
C ILE A 333 5.82 -19.47 8.15
N LYS A 334 5.32 -20.29 7.22
CA LYS A 334 4.22 -21.22 7.48
C LYS A 334 4.54 -22.13 8.68
N GLN A 335 5.70 -22.79 8.67
CA GLN A 335 6.11 -23.67 9.77
C GLN A 335 6.24 -22.93 11.09
N LEU A 336 6.84 -21.73 11.10
CA LEU A 336 7.01 -20.96 12.33
C LEU A 336 5.68 -20.53 12.94
N ILE A 337 4.71 -20.16 12.10
CA ILE A 337 3.36 -19.80 12.56
C ILE A 337 2.65 -21.03 13.12
N GLU A 338 2.73 -22.17 12.43
CA GLU A 338 2.17 -23.44 12.90
C GLU A 338 2.81 -23.89 14.22
N ASP A 339 4.14 -23.81 14.34
CA ASP A 339 4.87 -24.13 15.57
C ASP A 339 4.43 -23.24 16.74
N VAL A 340 4.23 -21.94 16.50
CA VAL A 340 3.73 -21.01 17.52
C VAL A 340 2.30 -21.34 17.93
N GLN A 341 1.43 -21.61 16.96
CA GLN A 341 0.04 -22.01 17.16
C GLN A 341 -0.10 -23.33 17.92
N LEU A 342 0.88 -24.23 17.86
CA LEU A 342 0.88 -25.49 18.62
C LEU A 342 1.55 -25.34 19.99
N SER A 343 2.58 -24.49 20.10
CA SER A 343 3.35 -24.37 21.34
C SER A 343 2.61 -23.67 22.47
N ARG A 344 1.64 -22.79 22.13
CA ARG A 344 0.85 -21.91 23.01
C ARG A 344 1.26 -21.95 24.50
N PRO A 345 2.29 -21.19 24.90
CA PRO A 345 2.69 -21.11 26.30
C PRO A 345 1.50 -20.71 27.17
N LEU A 346 1.29 -21.44 28.26
CA LEU A 346 0.17 -21.25 29.21
C LEU A 346 -1.21 -21.67 28.67
N ALA A 347 -1.30 -22.37 27.53
CA ALA A 347 -2.56 -22.86 27.01
C ALA A 347 -3.24 -23.87 27.95
N LYS A 348 -4.56 -23.73 28.04
CA LYS A 348 -5.46 -24.68 28.68
C LYS A 348 -6.09 -25.65 27.67
N ASN A 349 -5.77 -25.49 26.37
CA ASN A 349 -6.33 -26.28 25.26
C ASN A 349 -7.85 -26.25 25.23
N LEU A 350 -8.42 -25.04 25.35
CA LEU A 350 -9.87 -24.82 25.47
C LEU A 350 -10.64 -25.19 24.20
N PHE A 351 -9.97 -25.18 23.05
CA PHE A 351 -10.53 -25.55 21.76
C PHE A 351 -9.66 -26.66 21.16
N GLU A 352 -10.31 -27.60 20.47
CA GLU A 352 -9.59 -28.55 19.63
C GLU A 352 -8.78 -27.75 18.59
N ASP A 353 -7.51 -28.09 18.45
CA ASP A 353 -6.72 -27.52 17.37
C ASP A 353 -7.41 -27.84 16.05
N PRO A 354 -7.59 -26.84 15.16
CA PRO A 354 -8.13 -27.12 13.85
C PRO A 354 -7.23 -28.22 13.25
N PRO A 355 -7.83 -29.26 12.63
CA PRO A 355 -7.06 -30.37 12.11
C PRO A 355 -5.92 -29.80 11.27
N ILE A 356 -4.69 -30.25 11.56
CA ILE A 356 -3.52 -29.95 10.73
C ILE A 356 -3.81 -30.68 9.42
N THR A 357 -4.57 -30.06 8.53
CA THR A 357 -4.87 -30.60 7.23
C THR A 357 -3.57 -30.53 6.45
N ASP A 358 -3.16 -31.66 5.89
CA ASP A 358 -1.98 -31.78 5.03
C ASP A 358 -2.11 -30.80 3.86
N GLY A 359 -1.69 -29.53 4.04
CA GLY A 359 -1.50 -28.51 3.01
C GLY A 359 -2.62 -28.20 2.00
N PHE A 360 -3.80 -28.85 2.07
CA PHE A 360 -4.79 -28.84 0.99
C PHE A 360 -6.10 -28.10 1.30
N ASP A 361 -6.48 -27.90 2.58
CA ASP A 361 -7.78 -27.28 2.92
C ASP A 361 -7.71 -25.80 3.31
N LYS A 362 -6.55 -25.29 3.78
CA LYS A 362 -6.41 -23.84 4.02
C LYS A 362 -6.21 -23.11 2.68
N PRO A 363 -6.99 -22.04 2.38
CA PRO A 363 -6.83 -21.31 1.13
C PRO A 363 -5.41 -20.72 1.05
N LYS A 364 -4.82 -20.65 -0.15
CA LYS A 364 -3.49 -20.04 -0.38
C LYS A 364 -3.33 -18.63 0.17
N SER A 365 -4.44 -17.92 0.44
CA SER A 365 -4.44 -16.60 1.05
C SER A 365 -4.18 -16.60 2.56
N TYR A 366 -4.36 -17.74 3.24
CA TYR A 366 -4.25 -17.84 4.70
C TYR A 366 -2.87 -17.39 5.19
N TYR A 367 -1.78 -17.85 4.56
CA TYR A 367 -0.42 -17.51 4.97
C TYR A 367 0.08 -16.16 4.46
N HIS A 368 -0.79 -15.25 4.00
CA HIS A 368 -0.35 -13.96 3.47
C HIS A 368 -0.11 -12.92 4.56
N THR A 369 1.03 -13.00 5.24
CA THR A 369 1.42 -12.08 6.32
C THR A 369 1.94 -10.74 5.83
N ASP A 370 1.98 -9.71 6.69
CA ASP A 370 2.58 -8.40 6.36
C ASP A 370 4.06 -8.51 5.99
N TYR A 371 4.76 -9.52 6.53
CA TYR A 371 6.14 -9.77 6.16
C TYR A 371 6.26 -10.26 4.70
N LEU A 372 5.39 -11.17 4.26
CA LEU A 372 5.35 -11.60 2.86
C LEU A 372 4.86 -10.50 1.91
N VAL A 373 3.90 -9.66 2.32
CA VAL A 373 3.50 -8.45 1.58
C VAL A 373 4.72 -7.56 1.36
N TYR A 374 5.54 -7.39 2.39
CA TYR A 374 6.78 -6.61 2.33
C TYR A 374 7.84 -7.23 1.41
N ILE A 375 8.02 -8.55 1.41
CA ILE A 375 8.91 -9.23 0.45
C ILE A 375 8.39 -9.05 -0.99
N ASP A 376 7.08 -9.19 -1.22
CA ASP A 376 6.47 -8.97 -2.52
C ASP A 376 6.67 -7.52 -3.00
N SER A 377 6.58 -6.56 -2.08
CA SER A 377 6.84 -5.14 -2.33
C SER A 377 8.31 -4.87 -2.69
N ILE A 378 9.27 -5.48 -1.97
CA ILE A 378 10.70 -5.44 -2.31
C ILE A 378 10.93 -5.95 -3.73
N LEU A 379 10.37 -7.12 -4.07
CA LEU A 379 10.54 -7.72 -5.40
C LEU A 379 9.87 -6.85 -6.47
N CYS A 380 8.72 -6.23 -6.17
CA CYS A 380 8.12 -5.28 -7.08
C CYS A 380 9.02 -4.06 -7.34
N GLN A 381 9.56 -3.44 -6.29
CA GLN A 381 10.48 -2.31 -6.45
C GLN A 381 11.76 -2.74 -7.18
N ALA A 382 12.29 -3.94 -6.89
CA ALA A 382 13.42 -4.48 -7.63
C ALA A 382 13.11 -4.63 -9.13
N SER A 383 11.87 -4.93 -9.50
CA SER A 383 11.46 -5.03 -10.90
C SER A 383 11.49 -3.70 -11.65
N SER A 384 11.25 -2.57 -10.97
CA SER A 384 11.34 -1.23 -11.57
C SER A 384 12.74 -0.64 -11.48
N MET A 385 13.57 -1.10 -10.55
CA MET A 385 14.89 -0.53 -10.28
C MET A 385 16.07 -1.33 -10.87
N SER A 386 15.84 -2.59 -11.25
CA SER A 386 16.87 -3.43 -11.87
C SER A 386 17.26 -2.91 -13.26
N PRO A 387 18.57 -2.70 -13.54
CA PRO A 387 19.03 -2.36 -14.88
C PRO A 387 18.97 -3.55 -15.85
N ASP A 388 18.98 -4.79 -15.35
CA ASP A 388 18.86 -6.00 -16.16
C ASP A 388 17.39 -6.31 -16.47
N VAL A 389 17.01 -6.11 -17.72
CA VAL A 389 15.65 -6.35 -18.23
C VAL A 389 15.15 -7.78 -17.98
N LYS A 390 16.03 -8.80 -18.01
CA LYS A 390 15.65 -10.19 -17.73
C LYS A 390 15.35 -10.39 -16.25
N ARG A 391 16.18 -9.84 -15.35
CA ARG A 391 15.95 -9.88 -13.90
C ARG A 391 14.68 -9.10 -13.53
N ALA A 392 14.53 -7.90 -14.05
CA ALA A 392 13.32 -7.08 -13.88
C ALA A 392 12.04 -7.84 -14.25
N LYS A 393 12.02 -8.53 -15.40
CA LYS A 393 10.88 -9.35 -15.85
C LYS A 393 10.56 -10.52 -14.91
N LEU A 394 11.56 -11.13 -14.28
CA LEU A 394 11.35 -12.21 -13.31
C LEU A 394 10.63 -11.71 -12.04
N ALA A 395 10.94 -10.49 -11.60
CA ALA A 395 10.36 -9.90 -10.39
C ALA A 395 9.01 -9.17 -10.63
N ALA A 396 8.72 -8.77 -11.87
CA ALA A 396 7.49 -8.05 -12.22
C ALA A 396 6.15 -8.70 -11.78
N PRO A 397 5.98 -10.05 -11.74
CA PRO A 397 4.74 -10.67 -11.26
C PRO A 397 4.39 -10.30 -9.81
N PHE A 398 5.40 -10.03 -8.98
CA PHE A 398 5.21 -9.67 -7.56
C PHE A 398 4.55 -8.30 -7.40
N CYS A 399 4.66 -7.39 -8.37
CA CYS A 399 3.92 -6.13 -8.34
C CYS A 399 2.41 -6.32 -8.34
N LYS A 400 1.89 -7.25 -9.15
CA LYS A 400 0.44 -7.54 -9.15
C LYS A 400 0.01 -8.19 -7.84
N LYS A 401 0.85 -9.06 -7.27
CA LYS A 401 0.60 -9.75 -6.00
C LYS A 401 0.57 -8.73 -4.86
N SER A 402 1.63 -7.95 -4.68
CA SER A 402 1.71 -6.88 -3.68
C SER A 402 0.59 -5.86 -3.82
N LEU A 403 0.30 -5.38 -5.04
CA LEU A 403 -0.80 -4.42 -5.28
C LEU A 403 -2.16 -4.92 -4.80
N ARG A 404 -2.44 -6.22 -4.90
CA ARG A 404 -3.72 -6.80 -4.47
C ARG A 404 -3.88 -6.79 -2.95
N HIS A 405 -2.78 -6.91 -2.21
CA HIS A 405 -2.80 -7.05 -0.75
C HIS A 405 -2.50 -5.73 -0.02
N SER A 406 -1.77 -4.81 -0.66
CA SER A 406 -1.46 -3.49 -0.10
C SER A 406 -2.58 -2.46 -0.30
N LEU A 407 -3.51 -2.69 -1.25
CA LEU A 407 -4.65 -1.81 -1.49
C LEU A 407 -5.88 -2.29 -0.73
N THR A 408 -6.66 -1.34 -0.21
CA THR A 408 -8.00 -1.62 0.32
C THR A 408 -8.90 -2.18 -0.79
N LEU A 409 -9.93 -2.95 -0.42
CA LEU A 409 -10.88 -3.50 -1.39
C LEU A 409 -11.55 -2.41 -2.25
N GLU A 410 -11.81 -1.25 -1.65
CA GLU A 410 -12.39 -0.08 -2.32
C GLU A 410 -11.42 0.55 -3.33
N THR A 411 -10.20 0.85 -2.90
CA THR A 411 -9.17 1.43 -3.78
C THR A 411 -8.81 0.49 -4.94
N TRP A 412 -8.78 -0.82 -4.68
CA TRP A 412 -8.61 -1.84 -5.71
C TRP A 412 -9.75 -1.81 -6.74
N LYS A 413 -11.02 -1.73 -6.30
CA LYS A 413 -12.17 -1.61 -7.21
C LYS A 413 -12.10 -0.34 -8.05
N HIS A 414 -11.84 0.81 -7.43
CA HIS A 414 -11.68 2.08 -8.15
C HIS A 414 -10.58 2.01 -9.21
N TYR A 415 -9.46 1.38 -8.90
CA TYR A 415 -8.39 1.14 -9.87
C TYR A 415 -8.83 0.25 -11.04
N GLN A 416 -9.57 -0.84 -10.79
CA GLN A 416 -10.09 -1.70 -11.86
C GLN A 416 -11.12 -0.99 -12.75
N ASP A 417 -12.03 -0.22 -12.14
CA ASP A 417 -13.05 0.55 -12.85
C ASP A 417 -12.40 1.63 -13.74
N ALA A 418 -11.42 2.37 -13.20
CA ALA A 418 -10.65 3.35 -13.96
C ALA A 418 -9.86 2.70 -15.10
N LYS A 419 -9.24 1.53 -14.85
CA LYS A 419 -8.50 0.76 -15.85
C LYS A 419 -9.40 0.16 -16.94
N SER A 420 -10.68 -0.04 -16.66
CA SER A 420 -11.69 -0.51 -17.63
C SER A 420 -12.49 0.63 -18.25
N GLU A 421 -12.16 1.88 -17.92
CA GLU A 421 -12.83 3.10 -18.39
C GLU A 421 -14.32 3.19 -17.99
N GLN A 422 -14.72 2.49 -16.93
CA GLN A 422 -16.11 2.47 -16.44
C GLN A 422 -16.45 3.67 -15.55
N LYS A 423 -15.49 4.08 -14.69
CA LYS A 423 -15.65 5.20 -13.76
C LYS A 423 -14.35 6.00 -13.64
N PRO A 424 -14.43 7.29 -13.30
CA PRO A 424 -13.23 8.07 -12.98
C PRO A 424 -12.58 7.56 -11.68
N LEU A 425 -11.26 7.67 -11.61
CA LEU A 425 -10.52 7.39 -10.38
C LEU A 425 -10.70 8.58 -9.41
N PRO A 426 -11.01 8.34 -8.12
CA PRO A 426 -11.05 9.42 -7.13
C PRO A 426 -9.70 10.14 -7.03
N GLU A 427 -9.71 11.46 -6.83
CA GLU A 427 -8.51 12.30 -6.93
C GLU A 427 -7.42 11.96 -5.90
N THR A 428 -7.81 11.47 -4.72
CA THR A 428 -6.89 11.16 -3.62
C THR A 428 -6.16 9.84 -3.82
N VAL A 429 -6.72 8.88 -4.58
CA VAL A 429 -6.18 7.52 -4.66
C VAL A 429 -4.73 7.50 -5.15
N LEU A 430 -4.40 8.32 -6.16
CA LEU A 430 -3.03 8.34 -6.68
C LEU A 430 -2.05 8.95 -5.68
N SER A 431 -2.43 9.99 -4.93
CA SER A 431 -1.58 10.59 -3.90
C SER A 431 -1.42 9.68 -2.69
N ASP A 432 -2.49 8.99 -2.28
CA ASP A 432 -2.46 8.08 -1.13
C ASP A 432 -1.55 6.87 -1.42
N VAL A 433 -1.65 6.32 -2.64
CA VAL A 433 -0.77 5.23 -3.07
C VAL A 433 0.66 5.74 -3.30
N TRP A 434 0.87 6.97 -3.77
CA TRP A 434 2.20 7.55 -3.87
C TRP A 434 2.91 7.62 -2.52
N ASN A 435 2.22 8.18 -1.53
CA ASN A 435 2.76 8.44 -0.21
C ASN A 435 2.97 7.17 0.61
N SER A 436 2.20 6.11 0.33
CA SER A 436 2.33 4.82 1.02
C SER A 436 3.23 3.84 0.28
N ASN A 437 3.12 3.75 -1.05
CA ASN A 437 3.77 2.72 -1.88
C ASN A 437 4.13 3.27 -3.28
N PRO A 438 5.19 4.09 -3.40
CA PRO A 438 5.52 4.81 -4.64
C PRO A 438 5.81 3.88 -5.83
N HIS A 439 6.43 2.73 -5.57
CA HIS A 439 6.71 1.70 -6.59
C HIS A 439 5.42 1.04 -7.12
N LEU A 440 4.41 0.81 -6.26
CA LEU A 440 3.12 0.26 -6.68
C LEU A 440 2.34 1.27 -7.51
N LEU A 441 2.39 2.56 -7.17
CA LEU A 441 1.80 3.62 -8.00
C LEU A 441 2.40 3.59 -9.41
N MET A 442 3.74 3.54 -9.51
CA MET A 442 4.38 3.50 -10.83
C MET A 442 4.03 2.25 -11.63
N TYR A 443 3.79 1.12 -10.96
CA TYR A 443 3.26 -0.07 -11.61
C TYR A 443 1.81 0.14 -12.09
N MET A 444 0.94 0.75 -11.28
CA MET A 444 -0.43 1.10 -11.68
C MET A 444 -0.44 2.01 -12.91
N VAL A 445 0.36 3.08 -12.89
CA VAL A 445 0.51 4.04 -13.98
C VAL A 445 0.98 3.32 -15.25
N ASN A 446 2.04 2.51 -15.17
CA ASN A 446 2.54 1.75 -16.32
C ASN A 446 1.45 0.80 -16.89
N SER A 447 0.67 0.17 -16.02
CA SER A 447 -0.43 -0.72 -16.39
C SER A 447 -1.59 0.02 -17.09
N ILE A 448 -1.91 1.24 -16.65
CA ILE A 448 -2.89 2.12 -17.29
C ILE A 448 -2.40 2.57 -18.67
N LEU A 449 -1.15 3.06 -18.75
CA LEU A 449 -0.58 3.61 -19.98
C LEU A 449 -0.38 2.56 -21.09
N ASN A 450 -0.04 1.31 -20.74
CA ASN A 450 0.20 0.25 -21.73
C ASN A 450 -1.06 -0.43 -22.28
N LYS A 451 -2.22 -0.36 -21.60
CA LYS A 451 -3.44 -1.07 -22.02
C LYS A 451 -4.23 -0.36 -23.14
N SER A 452 -3.69 0.71 -23.72
CA SER A 452 -4.39 1.58 -24.67
C SER A 452 -4.45 1.06 -26.12
N ARG A 453 -4.99 -0.16 -26.34
CA ARG A 453 -5.31 -0.67 -27.69
C ARG A 453 -6.76 -0.40 -28.12
N SER A 454 -7.65 0.00 -27.22
CA SER A 454 -9.08 0.20 -27.51
C SER A 454 -9.53 1.65 -27.32
N LYS A 455 -10.30 2.12 -28.32
CA LYS A 455 -10.96 3.43 -28.52
C LYS A 455 -10.13 4.67 -28.15
N PRO A 456 -9.71 5.48 -29.13
CA PRO A 456 -8.69 6.50 -28.88
C PRO A 456 -9.16 7.72 -28.06
N HIS A 457 -10.46 7.89 -27.71
CA HIS A 457 -11.00 9.17 -27.22
C HIS A 457 -12.10 9.06 -26.14
N SER A 458 -11.81 8.42 -25.00
CA SER A 458 -12.69 8.48 -23.82
C SER A 458 -12.39 9.72 -22.96
N GLN A 459 -13.43 10.45 -22.52
CA GLN A 459 -13.29 11.59 -21.60
C GLN A 459 -12.68 11.15 -20.26
N PHE A 460 -13.08 9.99 -19.75
CA PHE A 460 -12.53 9.42 -18.51
C PHE A 460 -11.03 9.13 -18.62
N LYS A 461 -10.57 8.69 -19.80
CA LYS A 461 -9.16 8.42 -20.05
C LYS A 461 -8.31 9.69 -20.03
N LYS A 462 -8.83 10.78 -20.62
CA LYS A 462 -8.18 12.10 -20.54
C LYS A 462 -8.09 12.58 -19.10
N GLN A 463 -9.19 12.50 -18.35
CA GLN A 463 -9.22 12.88 -16.94
C GLN A 463 -8.18 12.09 -16.12
N LEU A 464 -8.08 10.78 -16.35
CA LEU A 464 -7.09 9.93 -15.70
C LEU A 464 -5.65 10.32 -16.07
N TYR A 465 -5.38 10.62 -17.35
CA TYR A 465 -4.05 11.10 -17.76
C TYR A 465 -3.71 12.47 -17.18
N ASP A 466 -4.69 13.37 -17.09
CA ASP A 466 -4.51 14.69 -16.46
C ASP A 466 -4.21 14.53 -14.96
N GLN A 467 -4.91 13.63 -14.25
CA GLN A 467 -4.62 13.28 -12.85
C GLN A 467 -3.21 12.68 -12.67
N ILE A 468 -2.82 11.73 -13.52
CA ILE A 468 -1.47 11.16 -13.48
C ILE A 468 -0.44 12.27 -13.75
N ASN A 469 -0.67 13.13 -14.74
CA ASN A 469 0.26 14.21 -15.06
C ASN A 469 0.41 15.18 -13.88
N LYS A 470 -0.68 15.50 -13.18
CA LYS A 470 -0.65 16.31 -11.97
C LYS A 470 0.28 15.68 -10.90
N ILE A 471 0.16 14.38 -10.63
CA ILE A 471 1.06 13.68 -9.70
C ILE A 471 2.53 13.79 -10.12
N PHE A 472 2.83 13.69 -11.42
CA PHE A 472 4.19 13.86 -11.91
C PHE A 472 4.73 15.28 -11.71
N GLN A 473 3.89 16.31 -11.88
CA GLN A 473 4.28 17.70 -11.66
C GLN A 473 4.44 18.01 -10.16
N ASP A 474 3.43 17.67 -9.35
CA ASP A 474 3.38 17.99 -7.92
C ASP A 474 4.57 17.37 -7.15
N ASN A 475 5.11 16.25 -7.65
CA ASN A 475 6.22 15.53 -7.02
C ASN A 475 7.55 15.65 -7.79
N GLY A 476 7.66 16.54 -8.79
CA GLY A 476 8.92 16.75 -9.53
C GLY A 476 9.42 15.52 -10.32
N LEU A 477 8.55 14.57 -10.66
CA LEU A 477 8.92 13.28 -11.24
C LEU A 477 9.42 13.36 -12.69
N SER A 478 9.28 14.53 -13.34
CA SER A 478 9.86 14.80 -14.66
C SER A 478 11.39 14.81 -14.65
N GLU A 479 12.00 15.00 -13.48
CA GLU A 479 13.46 15.03 -13.27
C GLU A 479 13.94 13.82 -12.46
N SER A 480 13.10 12.80 -12.33
CA SER A 480 13.39 11.59 -11.57
C SER A 480 14.66 10.90 -12.09
N THR A 481 15.50 10.46 -11.16
CA THR A 481 16.70 9.66 -11.46
C THR A 481 16.35 8.19 -11.73
N ASN A 482 15.14 7.77 -11.36
CA ASN A 482 14.61 6.43 -11.57
C ASN A 482 14.22 6.19 -13.05
N PRO A 483 14.88 5.25 -13.76
CA PRO A 483 14.61 5.01 -15.18
C PRO A 483 13.18 4.57 -15.49
N TYR A 484 12.53 3.85 -14.56
CA TYR A 484 11.17 3.36 -14.73
C TYR A 484 10.14 4.47 -14.58
N VAL A 485 10.35 5.40 -13.63
CA VAL A 485 9.54 6.62 -13.51
C VAL A 485 9.66 7.44 -14.79
N MET A 486 10.89 7.67 -15.28
CA MET A 486 11.11 8.41 -16.53
C MET A 486 10.51 7.73 -17.76
N LYS A 487 10.52 6.41 -17.82
CA LYS A 487 9.82 5.65 -18.86
C LYS A 487 8.31 5.92 -18.82
N ASN A 488 7.69 5.86 -17.64
CA ASN A 488 6.27 6.16 -17.46
C ASN A 488 5.94 7.61 -17.86
N PHE A 489 6.78 8.57 -17.46
CA PHE A 489 6.62 9.97 -17.84
C PHE A 489 6.61 10.15 -19.37
N ARG A 490 7.58 9.56 -20.08
CA ARG A 490 7.63 9.62 -21.55
C ARG A 490 6.40 8.98 -22.21
N LEU A 491 5.92 7.85 -21.67
CA LEU A 491 4.70 7.21 -22.15
C LEU A 491 3.48 8.11 -21.94
N LEU A 492 3.35 8.74 -20.77
CA LEU A 492 2.27 9.67 -20.45
C LEU A 492 2.27 10.87 -21.40
N GLN A 493 3.43 11.53 -21.58
CA GLN A 493 3.55 12.67 -22.49
C GLN A 493 3.15 12.30 -23.92
N LYS A 494 3.57 11.12 -24.39
CA LYS A 494 3.14 10.60 -25.70
C LYS A 494 1.62 10.44 -25.78
N GLN A 495 0.97 9.90 -24.74
CA GLN A 495 -0.49 9.73 -24.71
C GLN A 495 -1.23 11.08 -24.71
N LEU A 496 -0.78 12.03 -23.90
CA LEU A 496 -1.33 13.40 -23.86
C LEU A 496 -1.16 14.12 -25.21
N GLN A 497 0.01 13.96 -25.84
CA GLN A 497 0.29 14.52 -27.16
C GLN A 497 -0.64 13.93 -28.22
N THR A 498 -0.83 12.60 -28.24
CA THR A 498 -1.76 11.96 -29.19
C THR A 498 -3.20 12.45 -29.01
N TYR A 499 -3.63 12.72 -27.77
CA TYR A 499 -4.96 13.28 -27.50
C TYR A 499 -5.10 14.72 -28.05
N LYS A 500 -4.08 15.57 -27.83
CA LYS A 500 -4.05 16.94 -28.38
C LYS A 500 -4.10 16.94 -29.91
N GLU A 501 -3.30 16.10 -30.55
CA GLU A 501 -3.24 15.98 -32.01
C GLU A 501 -4.56 15.51 -32.62
N HIS A 502 -5.24 14.56 -31.98
CA HIS A 502 -6.54 14.12 -32.50
C HIS A 502 -7.63 15.17 -32.28
N LYS A 503 -7.65 15.85 -31.12
CA LYS A 503 -8.56 16.99 -30.92
C LYS A 503 -8.36 18.06 -31.99
N HIS A 504 -7.11 18.39 -32.31
CA HIS A 504 -6.76 19.34 -33.36
C HIS A 504 -7.17 18.83 -34.76
N ARG A 505 -6.93 17.55 -35.08
CA ARG A 505 -7.38 16.92 -36.32
C ARG A 505 -8.90 16.97 -36.50
N ASN A 506 -9.66 16.63 -35.45
CA ASN A 506 -11.13 16.70 -35.48
C ASN A 506 -11.64 18.13 -35.69
N PHE A 507 -11.02 19.11 -35.00
CA PHE A 507 -11.37 20.53 -35.18
C PHE A 507 -11.10 20.99 -36.62
N ASN A 508 -9.93 20.68 -37.16
CA ASN A 508 -9.58 21.04 -38.54
C ASN A 508 -10.50 20.36 -39.57
N GLN A 509 -10.87 19.11 -39.32
CA GLN A 509 -11.80 18.38 -40.19
C GLN A 509 -13.20 19.01 -40.19
N GLN A 510 -13.73 19.38 -39.02
CA GLN A 510 -15.01 20.09 -38.91
C GLN A 510 -14.96 21.45 -39.58
N TYR A 511 -13.88 22.21 -39.37
CA TYR A 511 -13.68 23.52 -39.99
C TYR A 511 -13.67 23.43 -41.52
N PHE A 512 -12.93 22.47 -42.07
CA PHE A 512 -12.87 22.25 -43.52
C PHE A 512 -14.22 21.80 -44.10
N GLN A 513 -14.94 20.92 -43.39
CA GLN A 513 -16.27 20.48 -43.79
C GLN A 513 -17.27 21.65 -43.80
N GLN A 514 -17.18 22.55 -42.83
CA GLN A 514 -18.02 23.75 -42.78
C GLN A 514 -17.71 24.72 -43.92
N GLN A 515 -16.43 24.92 -44.25
CA GLN A 515 -16.05 25.72 -45.42
C GLN A 515 -16.57 25.12 -46.74
N GLN A 516 -16.48 23.80 -46.91
CA GLN A 516 -17.02 23.14 -48.11
C GLN A 516 -18.54 23.30 -48.22
N GLN A 517 -19.27 23.18 -47.10
CA GLN A 517 -20.72 23.39 -47.08
C GLN A 517 -21.08 24.84 -47.44
N GLN A 518 -20.32 25.82 -46.95
CA GLN A 518 -20.52 27.24 -47.30
C GLN A 518 -20.26 27.49 -48.80
N GLN A 519 -19.18 26.92 -49.36
CA GLN A 519 -18.90 27.03 -50.79
C GLN A 519 -19.97 26.35 -51.64
N GLN A 520 -20.49 25.19 -51.22
CA GLN A 520 -21.61 24.54 -51.90
C GLN A 520 -22.88 25.39 -51.83
N HIS A 521 -23.20 26.00 -50.70
CA HIS A 521 -24.36 26.91 -50.60
C HIS A 521 -24.20 28.12 -51.53
N GLN A 522 -23.01 28.74 -51.56
CA GLN A 522 -22.72 29.83 -52.50
C GLN A 522 -22.82 29.39 -53.97
N ARG A 523 -22.40 28.15 -54.30
CA ARG A 523 -22.55 27.56 -55.64
C ARG A 523 -24.01 27.34 -56.04
N HIS A 524 -24.88 26.93 -55.12
CA HIS A 524 -26.31 26.76 -55.39
C HIS A 524 -27.05 28.10 -55.50
N GLN A 525 -26.56 29.15 -54.82
CA GLN A 525 -27.10 30.51 -54.90
C GLN A 525 -26.52 31.34 -56.06
N ALA A 526 -25.47 30.86 -56.73
CA ALA A 526 -24.94 31.51 -57.90
C ALA A 526 -25.95 31.38 -59.07
N PRO A 527 -26.24 32.45 -59.83
CA PRO A 527 -27.04 32.36 -61.04
C PRO A 527 -26.47 31.28 -61.97
N PRO A 528 -27.31 30.51 -62.69
CA PRO A 528 -26.83 29.51 -63.63
C PRO A 528 -25.84 30.16 -64.61
N ALA A 529 -24.70 29.50 -64.82
CA ALA A 529 -23.70 29.99 -65.77
C ALA A 529 -24.38 30.19 -67.12
N ALA A 530 -24.33 31.42 -67.65
CA ALA A 530 -24.91 31.72 -68.96
C ALA A 530 -24.28 30.79 -70.02
N PRO A 531 -25.08 30.29 -70.99
CA PRO A 531 -24.55 29.46 -72.05
C PRO A 531 -23.39 30.18 -72.74
N ASN A 532 -22.28 29.47 -72.87
CA ASN A 532 -21.01 29.98 -73.39
C ASN A 532 -21.14 30.17 -74.91
N TYR A 533 -21.75 31.28 -75.32
CA TYR A 533 -21.83 31.68 -76.72
C TYR A 533 -20.47 32.23 -77.16
N ASP A 534 -19.76 31.49 -78.03
CA ASP A 534 -18.61 32.01 -78.76
C ASP A 534 -19.11 32.71 -80.04
N PRO A 535 -19.13 34.05 -80.11
CA PRO A 535 -19.61 34.80 -81.28
C PRO A 535 -18.80 34.54 -82.56
N LYS A 536 -17.67 33.82 -82.48
CA LYS A 536 -16.81 33.52 -83.63
C LYS A 536 -17.10 32.18 -84.30
N LYS A 537 -17.91 31.30 -83.71
CA LYS A 537 -18.24 29.98 -84.29
C LYS A 537 -19.64 29.96 -84.91
N ASP A 538 -19.72 30.07 -86.23
CA ASP A 538 -20.99 29.90 -86.97
C ASP A 538 -21.18 28.44 -87.38
N TYR A 539 -21.97 27.68 -86.62
CA TYR A 539 -22.22 26.25 -86.85
C TYR A 539 -22.81 25.94 -88.23
N TYR A 540 -23.58 26.86 -88.81
CA TYR A 540 -24.10 26.69 -90.17
C TYR A 540 -22.97 26.75 -91.20
N LYS A 541 -21.98 27.64 -90.99
CA LYS A 541 -20.79 27.73 -91.85
C LYS A 541 -19.87 26.52 -91.69
N ILE A 542 -19.72 26.00 -90.46
CA ILE A 542 -18.91 24.80 -90.20
C ILE A 542 -19.48 23.58 -90.93
N LEU A 543 -20.81 23.41 -90.93
CA LEU A 543 -21.46 22.35 -91.72
C LEU A 543 -21.64 22.70 -93.20
N GLY A 544 -21.38 23.95 -93.61
CA GLY A 544 -21.54 24.42 -94.99
C GLY A 544 -23.00 24.44 -95.47
N VAL A 545 -23.95 24.67 -94.56
CA VAL A 545 -25.39 24.66 -94.85
C VAL A 545 -26.02 26.04 -94.57
N SER A 546 -27.17 26.30 -95.19
CA SER A 546 -27.93 27.53 -94.94
C SER A 546 -28.55 27.53 -93.52
N PRO A 547 -28.73 28.70 -92.87
CA PRO A 547 -29.54 28.81 -91.65
C PRO A 547 -30.97 28.29 -91.80
N SER A 548 -31.50 28.26 -93.03
CA SER A 548 -32.81 27.68 -93.37
C SER A 548 -32.78 26.17 -93.67
N ALA A 549 -31.63 25.51 -93.52
CA ALA A 549 -31.48 24.10 -93.87
C ALA A 549 -32.39 23.19 -93.02
N THR A 550 -32.96 22.19 -93.67
CA THR A 550 -33.78 21.16 -93.02
C THR A 550 -32.91 20.16 -92.26
N SER A 551 -33.46 19.45 -91.27
CA SER A 551 -32.72 18.44 -90.49
C SER A 551 -32.11 17.34 -91.37
N LYS A 552 -32.75 17.03 -92.51
CA LYS A 552 -32.23 16.10 -93.52
C LYS A 552 -30.97 16.65 -94.22
N GLU A 553 -30.93 17.93 -94.53
CA GLU A 553 -29.78 18.59 -95.17
C GLU A 553 -28.60 18.73 -94.21
N ILE A 554 -28.88 19.07 -92.94
CA ILE A 554 -27.88 19.15 -91.86
C ILE A 554 -27.23 17.77 -91.65
N ARG A 555 -28.03 16.70 -91.57
CA ARG A 555 -27.52 15.32 -91.47
C ARG A 555 -26.70 14.90 -92.69
N LYS A 556 -27.13 15.29 -93.89
CA LYS A 556 -26.41 14.97 -95.14
C LYS A 556 -25.05 15.68 -95.19
N ALA A 557 -25.00 16.95 -94.82
CA ALA A 557 -23.76 17.72 -94.78
C ALA A 557 -22.77 17.17 -93.74
N TYR A 558 -23.26 16.83 -92.54
CA TYR A 558 -22.48 16.15 -91.51
C TYR A 558 -21.87 14.84 -92.04
N LEU A 559 -22.67 13.95 -92.63
CA LEU A 559 -22.17 12.68 -93.17
C LEU A 559 -21.10 12.87 -94.26
N ASN A 560 -21.23 13.90 -95.10
CA ASN A 560 -20.25 14.22 -96.14
C ASN A 560 -18.94 14.76 -95.55
N LEU A 561 -19.02 15.65 -94.56
CA LEU A 561 -17.85 16.21 -93.88
C LEU A 561 -17.12 15.16 -93.04
N THR A 562 -17.87 14.33 -92.31
CA THR A 562 -17.31 13.20 -91.55
C THR A 562 -16.59 12.21 -92.46
N LYS A 563 -17.11 11.89 -93.65
CA LYS A 563 -16.41 11.05 -94.64
C LYS A 563 -15.15 11.71 -95.21
N LYS A 564 -15.12 13.05 -95.29
CA LYS A 564 -13.97 13.82 -95.80
C LYS A 564 -12.86 13.91 -94.76
N TYR A 565 -13.21 14.07 -93.49
CA TYR A 565 -12.28 14.25 -92.38
C TYR A 565 -12.12 13.00 -91.49
N HIS A 566 -12.61 11.83 -91.94
CA HIS A 566 -12.47 10.58 -91.19
C HIS A 566 -10.98 10.20 -91.04
N PRO A 567 -10.52 9.83 -89.84
CA PRO A 567 -9.11 9.54 -89.58
C PRO A 567 -8.55 8.42 -90.48
N ASP A 568 -9.34 7.41 -90.85
CA ASP A 568 -8.87 6.35 -91.77
C ASP A 568 -8.60 6.83 -93.20
N LYS A 569 -9.20 7.93 -93.65
CA LYS A 569 -8.98 8.44 -95.00
C LYS A 569 -7.74 9.34 -95.11
N ILE A 570 -7.20 9.82 -93.98
CA ILE A 570 -6.11 10.80 -93.94
C ILE A 570 -4.80 10.22 -93.37
N LYS A 571 -4.82 9.01 -92.80
CA LYS A 571 -3.64 8.27 -92.28
C LYS A 571 -2.49 8.04 -93.29
N ALA A 572 -2.67 8.35 -94.57
CA ALA A 572 -1.69 8.04 -95.61
C ALA A 572 -0.64 9.12 -95.89
N ASN A 573 -0.70 10.35 -95.36
CA ASN A 573 0.36 11.36 -95.59
C ASN A 573 0.43 12.46 -94.48
N HIS A 574 1.57 12.53 -93.76
CA HIS A 574 2.05 13.57 -92.82
C HIS A 574 1.43 13.69 -91.41
N ASN A 575 2.30 13.57 -90.39
CA ASN A 575 1.97 13.66 -88.95
C ASN A 575 1.63 15.08 -88.44
N ASP A 576 1.96 16.15 -89.17
CA ASP A 576 1.77 17.53 -88.70
C ASP A 576 0.34 18.09 -88.93
N LYS A 577 -0.60 17.30 -89.47
CA LYS A 577 -1.99 17.72 -89.71
C LYS A 577 -3.02 17.04 -88.80
N GLN A 578 -2.60 16.08 -87.99
CA GLN A 578 -3.51 15.21 -87.25
C GLN A 578 -4.30 15.97 -86.16
N GLU A 579 -3.65 16.94 -85.50
CA GLU A 579 -4.26 17.80 -84.48
C GLU A 579 -5.31 18.75 -85.09
N SER A 580 -5.00 19.37 -86.25
CA SER A 580 -5.94 20.24 -86.98
C SER A 580 -7.19 19.49 -87.50
N ILE A 581 -7.05 18.21 -87.86
CA ILE A 581 -8.16 17.36 -88.32
C ILE A 581 -9.03 16.95 -87.14
N HIS A 582 -8.42 16.63 -86.01
CA HIS A 582 -9.16 16.33 -84.78
C HIS A 582 -9.98 17.54 -84.32
N GLU A 583 -9.41 18.74 -84.33
CA GLU A 583 -10.13 19.99 -84.03
C GLU A 583 -11.25 20.25 -85.02
N THR A 584 -11.00 20.11 -86.33
CA THR A 584 -12.02 20.32 -87.37
C THR A 584 -13.16 19.31 -87.23
N MET A 585 -12.85 18.04 -86.96
CA MET A 585 -13.84 16.99 -86.75
C MET A 585 -14.66 17.24 -85.46
N SER A 586 -14.01 17.72 -84.40
CA SER A 586 -14.68 18.14 -83.18
C SER A 586 -15.67 19.28 -83.44
N GLN A 587 -15.30 20.28 -84.23
CA GLN A 587 -16.19 21.40 -84.60
C GLN A 587 -17.37 20.94 -85.46
N ILE A 588 -17.17 19.99 -86.38
CA ILE A 588 -18.24 19.39 -87.20
C ILE A 588 -19.23 18.63 -86.31
N ASN A 589 -18.75 17.87 -85.33
CA ASN A 589 -19.59 17.15 -84.37
C ASN A 589 -20.39 18.13 -83.49
N GLU A 590 -19.72 19.15 -82.92
CA GLU A 590 -20.34 20.20 -82.09
C GLU A 590 -21.45 20.95 -82.87
N ALA A 591 -21.17 21.31 -84.13
CA ALA A 591 -22.13 21.96 -85.00
C ALA A 591 -23.33 21.05 -85.34
N TYR A 592 -23.10 19.76 -85.60
CA TYR A 592 -24.18 18.82 -85.87
C TYR A 592 -25.03 18.56 -84.62
N GLU A 593 -24.42 18.38 -83.45
CA GLU A 593 -25.15 18.16 -82.20
C GLU A 593 -26.06 19.35 -81.86
N THR A 594 -25.57 20.58 -82.08
CA THR A 594 -26.37 21.79 -81.82
C THR A 594 -27.47 22.00 -82.86
N LEU A 595 -27.18 21.79 -84.14
CA LEU A 595 -28.12 22.09 -85.23
C LEU A 595 -29.10 20.96 -85.56
N SER A 596 -28.85 19.73 -85.09
CA SER A 596 -29.73 18.58 -85.33
C SER A 596 -30.87 18.43 -84.32
N ASP A 597 -30.76 19.07 -83.15
CA ASP A 597 -31.79 19.14 -82.12
C ASP A 597 -32.56 20.46 -82.24
N ASP A 598 -33.89 20.39 -82.38
CA ASP A 598 -34.72 21.57 -82.66
C ASP A 598 -34.73 22.58 -81.52
N ASP A 599 -34.56 22.16 -80.27
CA ASP A 599 -34.55 23.05 -79.11
C ASP A 599 -33.18 23.72 -78.92
N LYS A 600 -32.09 22.95 -79.06
CA LYS A 600 -30.73 23.52 -79.08
C LYS A 600 -30.51 24.46 -80.27
N ARG A 601 -31.07 24.15 -81.44
CA ARG A 601 -31.00 25.00 -82.63
C ARG A 601 -31.73 26.32 -82.42
N LYS A 602 -32.94 26.29 -81.83
CA LYS A 602 -33.68 27.52 -81.49
C LYS A 602 -32.90 28.39 -80.50
N GLU A 603 -32.34 27.80 -79.44
CA GLU A 603 -31.53 28.52 -78.46
C GLU A 603 -30.26 29.13 -79.11
N TYR A 604 -29.60 28.38 -79.99
CA TYR A 604 -28.48 28.87 -80.80
C TYR A 604 -28.89 30.03 -81.72
N ASP A 605 -30.02 29.93 -82.43
CA ASP A 605 -30.52 30.99 -83.31
C ASP A 605 -30.95 32.25 -82.52
N LEU A 606 -31.53 32.08 -81.32
CA LEU A 606 -31.85 33.16 -80.38
C LEU A 606 -30.60 33.87 -79.87
N SER A 607 -29.56 33.12 -79.49
CA SER A 607 -28.29 33.68 -79.03
C SER A 607 -27.52 34.39 -80.16
N ARG A 608 -27.57 33.83 -81.39
CA ARG A 608 -26.96 34.41 -82.61
C ARG A 608 -27.63 35.70 -83.06
N SER A 609 -28.94 35.84 -82.88
CA SER A 609 -29.72 37.01 -83.31
C SER A 609 -29.69 38.18 -82.32
N ASN A 610 -29.24 37.98 -81.08
CA ASN A 610 -29.26 39.03 -80.05
C ASN A 610 -27.97 39.11 -79.18
N PRO A 611 -26.81 39.49 -79.76
CA PRO A 611 -25.51 39.46 -79.10
C PRO A 611 -25.29 40.51 -77.98
N ARG A 612 -26.32 41.25 -77.54
CA ARG A 612 -26.17 42.40 -76.61
C ARG A 612 -26.88 42.28 -75.25
N ARG A 613 -27.28 41.08 -74.81
CA ARG A 613 -27.99 40.94 -73.51
C ARG A 613 -27.17 40.42 -72.32
N ASN A 614 -25.90 40.07 -72.49
CA ASN A 614 -25.01 39.67 -71.39
C ASN A 614 -23.88 40.66 -71.15
N THR A 615 -24.22 41.93 -70.96
CA THR A 615 -23.30 42.91 -70.40
C THR A 615 -23.93 43.55 -69.17
N PHE A 616 -23.09 43.76 -68.16
CA PHE A 616 -23.26 44.51 -66.89
C PHE A 616 -23.40 43.67 -65.61
N PRO A 617 -22.84 44.12 -64.47
CA PRO A 617 -21.59 44.88 -64.31
C PRO A 617 -20.67 44.32 -63.19
N GLN A 618 -19.36 44.52 -63.34
CA GLN A 618 -18.41 44.44 -62.24
C GLN A 618 -18.67 45.56 -61.21
N GLY A 619 -18.62 45.20 -59.93
CA GLY A 619 -18.41 46.13 -58.82
C GLY A 619 -18.18 45.37 -57.50
N PRO A 620 -17.54 45.96 -56.49
CA PRO A 620 -16.25 46.64 -56.52
C PRO A 620 -15.19 45.87 -55.71
N ARG A 621 -13.91 45.99 -56.11
CA ARG A 621 -12.79 45.67 -55.22
C ARG A 621 -12.73 46.72 -54.11
N GLN A 622 -12.86 46.31 -52.85
CA GLN A 622 -12.49 47.12 -51.72
C GLN A 622 -11.49 46.37 -50.81
N ASN A 623 -10.34 47.02 -50.70
CA ASN A 623 -9.20 46.86 -49.80
C ASN A 623 -9.27 45.89 -48.61
N ASN A 624 -8.18 45.13 -48.49
CA ASN A 624 -7.51 44.83 -47.24
C ASN A 624 -7.31 46.09 -46.39
N MET A 625 -7.72 46.08 -45.11
CA MET A 625 -6.88 46.51 -43.98
C MET A 625 -7.54 46.14 -42.63
N PHE A 626 -6.91 45.23 -41.87
CA PHE A 626 -6.77 45.19 -40.39
C PHE A 626 -6.13 43.83 -40.03
N LYS A 627 -4.80 43.73 -40.06
CA LYS A 627 -3.89 43.67 -38.90
C LYS A 627 -4.18 42.50 -37.93
N ASN A 628 -3.35 41.46 -38.02
CA ASN A 628 -2.54 41.04 -36.85
C ASN A 628 -1.16 40.50 -37.30
N PRO A 629 -0.09 40.71 -36.50
CA PRO A 629 1.29 40.56 -36.92
C PRO A 629 1.91 39.22 -36.49
N GLY A 630 2.97 38.82 -37.22
CA GLY A 630 4.06 38.03 -36.65
C GLY A 630 4.18 36.59 -37.14
N SER A 631 5.15 36.37 -38.04
CA SER A 631 6.12 35.25 -38.08
C SER A 631 5.57 33.81 -38.01
N GLY A 632 5.81 32.89 -38.94
CA GLY A 632 6.85 32.72 -39.94
C GLY A 632 6.89 31.21 -40.27
N PHE A 633 7.09 30.89 -41.55
CA PHE A 633 7.31 29.55 -42.10
C PHE A 633 8.45 28.76 -41.39
N PRO A 634 8.67 27.43 -41.60
CA PRO A 634 8.31 26.65 -42.80
C PRO A 634 7.85 25.20 -42.56
N PHE A 635 7.10 24.61 -43.51
CA PHE A 635 7.35 23.22 -43.92
C PHE A 635 6.89 23.04 -45.37
N GLY A 636 7.88 23.05 -46.26
CA GLY A 636 7.79 22.48 -47.60
C GLY A 636 8.46 21.10 -47.63
N ASN A 637 8.04 20.30 -48.60
CA ASN A 637 8.53 18.99 -49.02
C ASN A 637 8.09 17.75 -48.23
N GLY A 638 7.18 16.98 -48.84
CA GLY A 638 7.15 15.53 -48.64
C GLY A 638 5.78 14.86 -48.66
N PHE A 639 4.86 15.20 -49.58
CA PHE A 639 3.71 14.33 -49.87
C PHE A 639 3.58 14.09 -51.38
N LYS A 640 4.18 12.99 -51.85
CA LYS A 640 3.83 12.36 -53.14
C LYS A 640 2.56 11.55 -52.91
N MET A 641 1.45 11.98 -53.52
CA MET A 641 0.23 11.19 -53.64
C MET A 641 0.45 10.18 -54.78
N ASN A 642 0.50 8.90 -54.45
CA ASN A 642 0.51 7.82 -55.43
C ASN A 642 -0.96 7.41 -55.67
N PHE A 643 -1.54 7.84 -56.77
CA PHE A 643 -2.80 7.29 -57.25
C PHE A 643 -2.45 6.08 -58.14
N GLY A 644 -2.65 4.88 -57.60
CA GLY A 644 -2.62 3.66 -58.39
C GLY A 644 -3.86 3.59 -59.28
N LEU A 645 -3.63 3.48 -60.59
CA LEU A 645 -4.54 2.88 -61.55
C LEU A 645 -4.24 1.38 -61.62
#